data_AF-A0A1V5IHC3-F1
#
_entry.id   AF-A0A1V5IHC3-F1
#
_cell.length_a   1.000
_cell.length_b   1.000
_cell.length_c   1.000
_cell.angle_alpha   90.00
_cell.angle_beta   90.00
_cell.angle_gamma   90.00
#
_symmetry.space_group_name_H-M   'P 1'
#
loop_
_entity.id
_entity.type
_entity.pdbx_description
1 polymer ?
#
loop_
_entity_poly.entity_id
_entity_poly.type
_entity_poly.pdbx_seq_one_letter_code
_entity_poly.pdbx_strand_id
1 'polypeptide(L)'
;MNGEPRRAGFTQRLALVCARHPWWTIGVWLVALAVCGAVYLTMGDVFTSSVRFLNDPDSKKAADLIQQRGGGGGSLVAQAGSAVRDLVDGLDGAGSGARRLAKGSKKLSSGAEELQGGLRKLATGAGELSRGTRSAGAGAAQLSRGLSGVARGADGLSSGLRQVGGATGSLSGGLARLSAGGSEVASGAGKLAGGAKDLAAGARSAAQGVDKAAASAEQIAGGASTLEQVVAAYVQTHPEAAQDPVFQQIIGLSGQLSAGTTGLAAGLQSASGGVSSVAAGADALAAGAARLSAGAGGLSAGLARSAAGAARLDQSMGALASGGQALARGAGSAAAGSRRLSAGQQRLAAGSSRVASGVSGAAAGAGRVAGGSRRLSAGVSRLSEGLADASSGAAELEKALKPVGTLSDHDNEIVVVHSPTLTVDDAAFKAEVLRLRDRLAELPATDVVGVLSRYDQGIPAKVRDGLTSEDRHTTLLKVELSTGIDESMNHVDGVYAIVEEAGVSPQFEVALTGAATASLDAQNLARRDLLRGEMIGVPVALVILVLVFGALVAAGLPLVLSIFSIVVALAITVLIGQVFELSVFALNVLTAVGLAVGIDYSLFIVSRYREERRGGLDKTAAIAAASATASNAVFFSGMTVVLALVGMLIVPLSIFVSLGIGAMSAVFTAVAAALTLLPAFLALLGDRIDALKVPWLDRSGRTRGEHGWWGRTARRVMRRPVVSLTLGVLLLLALAAPLLTMRTGGFSADTFPTTYMSKRGLDMLKRDFAAGMSEPTLVVVDGDVADAGVRRALEGFVDRLEDDGRFTVTGLSMDADGSLAVLQMVLDTDAQSEEARAAIRDLRETLVPASFDGTGAAVYVGGDTAAQMDSTDMTDGYMPIVIGVVLSLSFVLLLLAFRSLLVAVTAIVMNLLSVGAAYGALTLVFQHGWGDVIPGLITVESIESWVPLLMFCVLFGLSMDYQVFLLSRIRERWYETGESMESVVFGVQSTAGIITGAALIMIAVFIGMGSGQMVVLQELGFGLAIAVLLDAFVVRVVVAPAMIALIGDRYWWLPRRLEWLPRIEIEGKAPAAVAPAGAGPVRRPGPPSVLPTPGFELGGGI
;
A
#
# COMPACT_ATOMS: atom_id res chain seq x y z
N MET A 1 -23.53 -37.35 -45.04
CA MET A 1 -24.34 -36.92 -43.87
C MET A 1 -24.75 -35.48 -44.10
N ASN A 2 -26.06 -35.22 -44.07
CA ASN A 2 -26.69 -33.94 -44.36
C ASN A 2 -26.22 -32.87 -43.36
N GLY A 3 -25.52 -31.84 -43.85
CA GLY A 3 -25.09 -30.73 -43.02
C GLY A 3 -26.22 -29.72 -42.90
N GLU A 4 -26.89 -29.69 -41.75
CA GLU A 4 -27.75 -28.55 -41.42
C GLU A 4 -26.94 -27.25 -41.48
N PRO A 5 -27.51 -26.15 -42.01
CA PRO A 5 -26.87 -24.85 -41.97
C PRO A 5 -26.70 -24.43 -40.50
N ARG A 6 -25.45 -24.42 -40.03
CA ARG A 6 -25.10 -24.08 -38.65
C ARG A 6 -25.54 -22.64 -38.33
N ARG A 7 -26.09 -22.44 -37.13
CA ARG A 7 -26.54 -21.14 -36.62
C ARG A 7 -25.34 -20.19 -36.50
N ALA A 8 -25.40 -19.05 -37.21
CA ALA A 8 -24.41 -17.98 -37.11
C ALA A 8 -24.28 -17.47 -35.66
N GLY A 9 -23.06 -17.14 -35.24
CA GLY A 9 -22.77 -16.56 -33.92
C GLY A 9 -23.55 -15.27 -33.67
N PHE A 10 -23.72 -14.86 -32.41
CA PHE A 10 -24.47 -13.65 -32.05
C PHE A 10 -23.90 -12.39 -32.74
N THR A 11 -22.60 -12.15 -32.62
CA THR A 11 -21.87 -11.04 -33.25
C THR A 11 -22.00 -11.04 -34.78
N GLN A 12 -21.89 -12.22 -35.42
CA GLN A 12 -22.04 -12.37 -36.86
C GLN A 12 -23.46 -12.04 -37.33
N ARG A 13 -24.50 -12.47 -36.58
CA ARG A 13 -25.89 -12.12 -36.89
C ARG A 13 -26.12 -10.62 -36.74
N LEU A 14 -25.64 -10.02 -35.65
CA LEU A 14 -25.76 -8.59 -35.39
C LEU A 14 -25.10 -7.77 -36.51
N ALA A 15 -23.86 -8.09 -36.85
CA ALA A 15 -23.12 -7.41 -37.91
C ALA A 15 -23.80 -7.53 -39.28
N LEU A 16 -24.36 -8.70 -39.61
CA LEU A 16 -25.11 -8.90 -40.85
C LEU A 16 -26.42 -8.10 -40.89
N VAL A 17 -27.12 -7.97 -39.75
CA VAL A 17 -28.33 -7.13 -39.66
C VAL A 17 -27.98 -5.66 -39.86
N CYS A 18 -26.95 -5.16 -39.17
CA CYS A 18 -26.48 -3.78 -39.33
C CYS A 18 -25.96 -3.50 -40.74
N ALA A 19 -25.26 -4.46 -41.36
CA ALA A 19 -24.78 -4.35 -42.73
C ALA A 19 -25.90 -4.38 -43.78
N ARG A 20 -27.01 -5.07 -43.52
CA ARG A 20 -28.20 -5.08 -44.40
C ARG A 20 -29.03 -3.80 -44.28
N HIS A 21 -29.05 -3.18 -43.11
CA HIS A 21 -29.76 -1.93 -42.84
C HIS A 21 -28.81 -0.83 -42.36
N PRO A 22 -27.83 -0.41 -43.19
CA PRO A 22 -26.78 0.50 -42.76
C PRO A 22 -27.31 1.89 -42.41
N TRP A 23 -28.23 2.43 -43.21
CA TRP A 23 -28.84 3.74 -42.96
C TRP A 23 -29.69 3.78 -41.69
N TRP A 24 -30.38 2.67 -41.36
CA TRP A 24 -31.15 2.60 -40.13
C TRP A 24 -30.22 2.55 -38.91
N THR A 25 -29.15 1.76 -38.98
CA THR A 25 -28.13 1.68 -37.92
C THR A 25 -27.45 3.04 -37.69
N ILE A 26 -27.02 3.72 -38.75
CA ILE A 26 -26.44 5.07 -38.66
C ILE A 26 -27.47 6.07 -38.14
N GLY A 27 -28.72 5.98 -38.60
CA GLY A 27 -29.82 6.82 -38.12
C GLY A 27 -30.06 6.67 -36.61
N VAL A 28 -30.06 5.44 -36.08
CA VAL A 28 -30.17 5.17 -34.64
C VAL A 28 -29.01 5.81 -33.87
N TRP A 29 -27.78 5.69 -34.35
CA TRP A 29 -26.61 6.32 -33.73
C TRP A 29 -26.65 7.85 -33.81
N LEU A 30 -27.14 8.44 -34.91
CA LEU A 30 -27.31 9.89 -35.03
C LEU A 30 -28.40 10.42 -34.10
N VAL A 31 -29.52 9.69 -33.95
CA VAL A 31 -30.56 10.03 -32.98
C VAL A 31 -30.02 9.90 -31.57
N ALA A 32 -29.28 8.82 -31.26
CA ALA A 32 -28.61 8.67 -29.98
C ALA A 32 -27.66 9.84 -29.72
N LEU A 33 -26.86 10.24 -30.69
CA LEU A 33 -25.94 11.38 -30.58
C LEU A 33 -26.68 12.70 -30.33
N ALA A 34 -27.80 12.95 -31.03
CA ALA A 34 -28.61 14.14 -30.81
C ALA A 34 -29.26 14.17 -29.41
N VAL A 35 -29.82 13.04 -28.96
CA VAL A 35 -30.39 12.90 -27.62
C VAL A 35 -29.30 13.06 -26.55
N CYS A 36 -28.17 12.39 -26.73
CA CYS A 36 -27.01 12.46 -25.85
C CYS A 36 -26.44 13.87 -25.74
N GLY A 37 -26.33 14.57 -26.88
CA GLY A 37 -25.91 15.98 -26.93
C GLY A 37 -26.91 16.90 -26.22
N ALA A 38 -28.21 16.67 -26.36
CA ALA A 38 -29.23 17.41 -25.63
C ALA A 38 -29.15 17.17 -24.11
N VAL A 39 -28.95 15.92 -23.68
CA VAL A 39 -28.74 15.58 -22.26
C VAL A 39 -27.50 16.31 -21.73
N TYR A 40 -26.37 16.25 -22.43
CA TYR A 40 -25.16 16.94 -22.01
C TYR A 40 -25.34 18.46 -21.92
N LEU A 41 -26.03 19.09 -22.88
CA LEU A 41 -26.27 20.53 -22.88
C LEU A 41 -27.27 20.98 -21.80
N THR A 42 -28.14 20.08 -21.33
CA THR A 42 -29.17 20.41 -20.32
C THR A 42 -28.76 20.01 -18.91
N MET A 43 -27.84 19.06 -18.77
CA MET A 43 -27.46 18.42 -17.51
C MET A 43 -25.94 18.30 -17.35
N GLY A 44 -25.16 19.20 -17.97
CA GLY A 44 -23.69 19.10 -18.02
C GLY A 44 -22.98 19.41 -16.70
N ASP A 45 -23.62 20.16 -15.80
CA ASP A 45 -23.04 20.66 -14.54
C ASP A 45 -23.12 19.60 -13.42
N VAL A 46 -22.61 18.40 -13.70
CA VAL A 46 -22.70 17.24 -12.79
C VAL A 46 -21.31 16.79 -12.29
N PHE A 47 -20.25 17.35 -12.87
CA PHE A 47 -18.88 16.97 -12.53
C PHE A 47 -18.32 17.85 -11.42
N THR A 48 -17.85 17.21 -10.34
CA THR A 48 -17.21 17.83 -9.17
C THR A 48 -15.68 17.62 -9.18
N SER A 49 -14.94 18.49 -8.51
CA SER A 49 -13.51 18.31 -8.19
C SER A 49 -13.29 17.58 -6.85
N SER A 50 -14.30 17.49 -5.98
CA SER A 50 -14.15 16.97 -4.62
C SER A 50 -14.10 15.43 -4.57
N VAL A 51 -13.18 14.90 -3.77
CA VAL A 51 -13.10 13.47 -3.45
C VAL A 51 -13.95 13.22 -2.21
N ARG A 52 -15.02 12.42 -2.34
CA ARG A 52 -15.91 12.08 -1.23
C ARG A 52 -15.82 10.61 -0.86
N PHE A 53 -15.99 10.35 0.44
CA PHE A 53 -16.00 9.02 1.02
C PHE A 53 -17.40 8.39 0.93
N LEU A 54 -17.47 7.18 0.35
CA LEU A 54 -18.69 6.37 0.32
C LEU A 54 -18.88 5.53 1.59
N ASN A 55 -17.82 5.39 2.40
CA ASN A 55 -17.86 4.83 3.75
C ASN A 55 -17.82 5.96 4.80
N ASP A 56 -17.72 5.62 6.09
CA ASP A 56 -17.75 6.59 7.19
C ASP A 56 -16.42 6.62 7.99
N PRO A 57 -15.32 7.15 7.42
CA PRO A 57 -14.09 7.41 8.16
C PRO A 57 -14.27 8.57 9.15
N ASP A 58 -13.33 8.70 10.10
CA ASP A 58 -13.42 9.71 11.16
C ASP A 58 -13.40 11.15 10.61
N SER A 59 -12.61 11.42 9.56
CA SER A 59 -12.60 12.74 8.91
C SER A 59 -13.96 13.13 8.34
N LYS A 60 -14.67 12.19 7.70
CA LYS A 60 -16.02 12.39 7.19
C LYS A 60 -17.02 12.56 8.33
N LYS A 61 -16.98 11.72 9.37
CA LYS A 61 -17.88 11.87 10.53
C LYS A 61 -17.71 13.21 11.23
N ALA A 62 -16.46 13.67 11.37
CA ALA A 62 -16.16 14.99 11.89
C ALA A 62 -16.80 16.09 11.03
N ALA A 63 -16.63 16.03 9.71
CA ALA A 63 -17.24 16.96 8.76
C ALA A 63 -18.78 16.92 8.80
N ASP A 64 -19.38 15.72 8.74
CA ASP A 64 -20.83 15.51 8.78
C ASP A 64 -21.44 16.05 10.09
N LEU A 65 -20.77 15.87 11.23
CA LEU A 65 -21.23 16.40 12.52
C LEU A 65 -21.15 17.93 12.58
N ILE A 66 -20.07 18.51 12.05
CA ILE A 66 -19.94 19.97 11.92
C ILE A 66 -21.06 20.50 11.01
N GLN A 67 -21.33 19.85 9.88
CA GLN A 67 -22.37 20.30 8.95
C GLN A 67 -23.78 20.14 9.55
N GLN A 68 -24.08 19.02 10.21
CA GLN A 68 -25.42 18.73 10.73
C GLN A 68 -25.77 19.52 11.99
N ARG A 69 -24.79 19.77 12.87
CA ARG A 69 -25.02 20.37 14.20
C ARG A 69 -24.27 21.68 14.43
N GLY A 70 -23.19 21.93 13.69
CA GLY A 70 -22.45 23.19 13.76
C GLY A 70 -23.20 24.39 13.18
N GLY A 71 -24.19 24.17 12.31
CA GLY A 71 -25.04 25.23 11.73
C GLY A 71 -26.07 25.85 12.70
N GLY A 72 -26.18 25.37 13.95
CA GLY A 72 -27.13 25.85 14.95
C GLY A 72 -26.47 26.58 16.12
N GLY A 73 -25.84 27.74 15.88
CA GLY A 73 -24.93 28.36 16.84
C GLY A 73 -25.32 29.73 17.42
N GLY A 74 -26.60 29.99 17.69
CA GLY A 74 -26.98 31.16 18.48
C GLY A 74 -26.99 30.85 19.97
N SER A 75 -25.94 31.20 20.75
CA SER A 75 -26.03 31.45 22.22
C SER A 75 -24.66 31.62 22.94
N LEU A 76 -23.78 32.54 22.51
CA LEU A 76 -22.85 33.20 23.45
C LEU A 76 -23.42 34.52 23.99
N VAL A 77 -24.23 35.20 23.16
CA VAL A 77 -24.93 36.43 23.56
C VAL A 77 -26.07 36.16 24.55
N ALA A 78 -26.73 35.00 24.48
CA ALA A 78 -27.78 34.64 25.43
C ALA A 78 -27.20 34.22 26.80
N GLN A 79 -26.05 33.54 26.83
CA GLN A 79 -25.32 33.25 28.07
C GLN A 79 -24.71 34.51 28.69
N ALA A 80 -24.08 35.39 27.90
CA ALA A 80 -23.56 36.68 28.38
C ALA A 80 -24.67 37.61 28.91
N GLY A 81 -25.84 37.63 28.25
CA GLY A 81 -27.01 38.38 28.71
C GLY A 81 -27.67 37.82 29.97
N SER A 82 -27.47 36.54 30.29
CA SER A 82 -27.89 35.97 31.60
C SER A 82 -26.91 36.36 32.71
N ALA A 83 -25.61 36.30 32.44
CA ALA A 83 -24.55 36.65 33.41
C ALA A 83 -24.55 38.16 33.76
N VAL A 84 -24.91 39.04 32.83
CA VAL A 84 -25.05 40.49 33.10
C VAL A 84 -26.27 40.79 33.98
N ARG A 85 -27.37 40.03 33.83
CA ARG A 85 -28.54 40.13 34.72
C ARG A 85 -28.22 39.64 36.14
N ASP A 86 -27.50 38.53 36.26
CA ASP A 86 -27.05 38.02 37.56
C ASP A 86 -26.06 38.96 38.25
N LEU A 87 -25.25 39.72 37.48
CA LEU A 87 -24.34 40.73 38.00
C LEU A 87 -25.07 41.96 38.55
N VAL A 88 -26.17 42.40 37.91
CA VAL A 88 -27.00 43.52 38.37
C VAL A 88 -27.72 43.16 39.68
N ASP A 89 -28.30 41.96 39.76
CA ASP A 89 -28.95 41.46 40.99
C ASP A 89 -27.93 41.26 42.14
N GLY A 90 -26.70 40.85 41.80
CA GLY A 90 -25.58 40.74 42.74
C GLY A 90 -25.09 42.07 43.31
N LEU A 91 -25.11 43.15 42.52
CA LEU A 91 -24.71 44.50 42.92
C LEU A 91 -25.72 45.14 43.90
N ASP A 92 -27.01 44.91 43.70
CA ASP A 92 -28.07 45.34 44.63
C ASP A 92 -28.03 44.57 45.96
N GLY A 93 -27.74 43.27 45.90
CA GLY A 93 -27.47 42.44 47.08
C GLY A 93 -26.26 42.95 47.90
N ALA A 94 -25.19 43.35 47.21
CA ALA A 94 -23.96 43.86 47.83
C ALA A 94 -24.16 45.21 48.56
N GLY A 95 -25.04 46.09 48.08
CA GLY A 95 -25.40 47.34 48.75
C GLY A 95 -26.10 47.14 50.10
N SER A 96 -26.93 46.10 50.23
CA SER A 96 -27.54 45.71 51.51
C SER A 96 -26.52 45.09 52.49
N GLY A 97 -25.54 44.36 51.95
CA GLY A 97 -24.42 43.77 52.68
C GLY A 97 -23.47 44.81 53.26
N ALA A 98 -23.16 45.88 52.52
CA ALA A 98 -22.32 46.99 52.95
C ALA A 98 -22.82 47.64 54.26
N ARG A 99 -24.13 47.81 54.42
CA ARG A 99 -24.75 48.36 55.65
C ARG A 99 -24.62 47.44 56.87
N ARG A 100 -24.63 46.12 56.68
CA ARG A 100 -24.36 45.13 57.74
C ARG A 100 -22.87 45.06 58.08
N LEU A 101 -22.01 45.22 57.08
CA LEU A 101 -20.55 45.24 57.20
C LEU A 101 -20.04 46.41 58.06
N ALA A 102 -20.66 47.59 57.96
CA ALA A 102 -20.32 48.75 58.79
C ALA A 102 -20.52 48.51 60.29
N LYS A 103 -21.61 47.83 60.68
CA LYS A 103 -21.87 47.42 62.08
C LYS A 103 -20.91 46.33 62.55
N GLY A 104 -20.55 45.39 61.68
CA GLY A 104 -19.54 44.36 61.95
C GLY A 104 -18.13 44.92 62.15
N SER A 105 -17.75 45.93 61.35
CA SER A 105 -16.44 46.57 61.39
C SER A 105 -16.13 47.22 62.75
N LYS A 106 -17.14 47.78 63.43
CA LYS A 106 -16.98 48.34 64.79
C LYS A 106 -16.72 47.29 65.87
N LYS A 107 -17.31 46.09 65.75
CA LYS A 107 -17.04 44.94 66.64
C LYS A 107 -15.69 44.28 66.32
N LEU A 108 -15.28 44.32 65.07
CA LEU A 108 -14.03 43.75 64.59
C LEU A 108 -12.80 44.54 65.08
N SER A 109 -12.90 45.86 65.24
CA SER A 109 -11.75 46.64 65.71
C SER A 109 -11.36 46.32 67.15
N SER A 110 -12.33 46.09 68.05
CA SER A 110 -12.06 45.74 69.45
C SER A 110 -11.48 44.33 69.59
N GLY A 111 -11.97 43.35 68.81
CA GLY A 111 -11.41 42.00 68.80
C GLY A 111 -10.02 41.93 68.16
N ALA A 112 -9.72 42.81 67.19
CA ALA A 112 -8.42 42.86 66.53
C ALA A 112 -7.28 43.36 67.47
N GLU A 113 -7.58 44.25 68.42
CA GLU A 113 -6.59 44.74 69.39
C GLU A 113 -6.17 43.64 70.39
N GLU A 114 -7.11 42.80 70.82
CA GLU A 114 -6.85 41.64 71.68
C GLU A 114 -6.08 40.53 70.95
N LEU A 115 -6.47 40.25 69.70
CA LEU A 115 -5.81 39.30 68.81
C LEU A 115 -4.36 39.71 68.49
N GLN A 116 -4.10 41.01 68.31
CA GLN A 116 -2.75 41.54 68.06
C GLN A 116 -1.78 41.17 69.19
N GLY A 117 -2.22 41.22 70.45
CA GLY A 117 -1.42 40.85 71.61
C GLY A 117 -1.07 39.35 71.64
N GLY A 118 -2.03 38.49 71.31
CA GLY A 118 -1.82 37.03 71.22
C GLY A 118 -0.91 36.63 70.06
N LEU A 119 -1.08 37.26 68.89
CA LEU A 119 -0.28 37.00 67.70
C LEU A 119 1.20 37.34 67.91
N ARG A 120 1.54 38.41 68.65
CA ARG A 120 2.95 38.74 68.93
C ARG A 120 3.68 37.62 69.70
N LYS A 121 3.03 37.00 70.68
CA LYS A 121 3.60 35.85 71.41
C LYS A 121 3.75 34.62 70.51
N LEU A 122 2.78 34.39 69.62
CA LEU A 122 2.80 33.30 68.66
C LEU A 122 3.90 33.47 67.59
N ALA A 123 4.19 34.70 67.16
CA ALA A 123 5.26 34.99 66.20
C ALA A 123 6.64 34.61 66.74
N THR A 124 6.89 34.88 68.04
CA THR A 124 8.14 34.51 68.70
C THR A 124 8.31 32.98 68.76
N GLY A 125 7.26 32.24 69.14
CA GLY A 125 7.29 30.77 69.15
C GLY A 125 7.44 30.14 67.76
N ALA A 126 6.80 30.72 66.74
CA ALA A 126 6.96 30.28 65.34
C ALA A 126 8.40 30.51 64.82
N GLY A 127 9.08 31.56 65.29
CA GLY A 127 10.48 31.83 64.98
C GLY A 127 11.44 30.80 65.56
N GLU A 128 11.17 30.29 66.76
CA GLU A 128 11.94 29.20 67.37
C GLU A 128 11.70 27.87 66.65
N LEU A 129 10.45 27.56 66.31
CA LEU A 129 10.09 26.38 65.52
C LEU A 129 10.74 26.39 64.13
N SER A 130 10.82 27.55 63.47
CA SER A 130 11.50 27.72 62.17
C SER A 130 13.00 27.40 62.24
N ARG A 131 13.66 27.70 63.35
CA ARG A 131 15.08 27.38 63.55
C ARG A 131 15.28 25.88 63.80
N GLY A 132 14.45 25.27 64.65
CA GLY A 132 14.48 23.83 64.90
C GLY A 132 14.21 22.99 63.64
N THR A 133 13.22 23.38 62.85
CA THR A 133 12.85 22.70 61.59
C THR A 133 13.91 22.81 60.51
N ARG A 134 14.66 23.93 60.43
CA ARG A 134 15.83 24.05 59.53
C ARG A 134 16.95 23.09 59.91
N SER A 135 17.24 22.96 61.20
CA SER A 135 18.25 22.02 61.69
C SER A 135 17.85 20.56 61.39
N ALA A 136 16.59 20.21 61.61
CA ALA A 136 16.05 18.89 61.25
C ALA A 136 16.12 18.63 59.73
N GLY A 137 15.80 19.64 58.91
CA GLY A 137 15.89 19.56 57.45
C GLY A 137 17.30 19.29 56.94
N ALA A 138 18.31 19.91 57.56
CA ALA A 138 19.71 19.64 57.23
C ALA A 138 20.10 18.17 57.54
N GLY A 139 19.63 17.62 58.65
CA GLY A 139 19.81 16.21 59.00
C GLY A 139 19.13 15.26 58.01
N ALA A 140 17.90 15.55 57.60
CA ALA A 140 17.17 14.77 56.59
C ALA A 140 17.83 14.82 55.20
N ALA A 141 18.43 15.96 54.83
CA ALA A 141 19.20 16.08 53.60
C ALA A 141 20.49 15.24 53.63
N GLN A 142 21.18 15.21 54.76
CA GLN A 142 22.37 14.37 54.95
C GLN A 142 22.02 12.87 54.90
N LEU A 143 20.91 12.46 55.54
CA LEU A 143 20.40 11.09 55.48
C LEU A 143 20.05 10.68 54.04
N SER A 144 19.40 11.57 53.26
CA SER A 144 19.08 11.28 51.87
C SER A 144 20.32 11.02 51.02
N ARG A 145 21.40 11.80 51.20
CA ARG A 145 22.67 11.58 50.49
C ARG A 145 23.28 10.23 50.84
N GLY A 146 23.23 9.84 52.12
CA GLY A 146 23.65 8.51 52.57
C GLY A 146 22.84 7.38 51.92
N LEU A 147 21.51 7.48 51.95
CA LEU A 147 20.60 6.50 51.36
C LEU A 147 20.73 6.40 49.83
N SER A 148 21.01 7.51 49.15
CA SER A 148 21.30 7.53 47.71
C SER A 148 22.65 6.87 47.39
N GLY A 149 23.61 6.93 48.31
CA GLY A 149 24.84 6.14 48.25
C GLY A 149 24.57 4.63 48.38
N VAL A 150 23.73 4.25 49.36
CA VAL A 150 23.30 2.85 49.56
C VAL A 150 22.56 2.30 48.34
N ALA A 151 21.66 3.09 47.73
CA ALA A 151 20.94 2.68 46.53
C ALA A 151 21.90 2.38 45.37
N ARG A 152 22.87 3.27 45.11
CA ARG A 152 23.89 3.06 44.07
C ARG A 152 24.78 1.84 44.37
N GLY A 153 25.14 1.62 45.63
CA GLY A 153 25.89 0.43 46.04
C GLY A 153 25.10 -0.87 45.83
N ALA A 154 23.80 -0.87 46.14
CA ALA A 154 22.91 -2.00 45.93
C ALA A 154 22.66 -2.29 44.44
N ASP A 155 22.55 -1.26 43.61
CA ASP A 155 22.48 -1.40 42.15
C ASP A 155 23.77 -2.03 41.59
N GLY A 156 24.94 -1.55 42.02
CA GLY A 156 26.24 -2.13 41.64
C GLY A 156 26.42 -3.57 42.10
N LEU A 157 25.93 -3.94 43.28
CA LEU A 157 25.91 -5.33 43.74
C LEU A 157 24.97 -6.19 42.87
N SER A 158 23.79 -5.67 42.51
CA SER A 158 22.83 -6.38 41.67
C SER A 158 23.36 -6.67 40.27
N SER A 159 24.09 -5.72 39.67
CA SER A 159 24.70 -5.90 38.35
C SER A 159 25.84 -6.92 38.39
N GLY A 160 26.69 -6.89 39.43
CA GLY A 160 27.72 -7.90 39.67
C GLY A 160 27.13 -9.31 39.85
N LEU A 161 26.06 -9.45 40.64
CA LEU A 161 25.37 -10.73 40.85
C LEU A 161 24.74 -11.27 39.56
N ARG A 162 24.20 -10.42 38.69
CA ARG A 162 23.68 -10.81 37.37
C ARG A 162 24.78 -11.31 36.44
N GLN A 163 25.96 -10.68 36.48
CA GLN A 163 27.12 -11.11 35.69
C GLN A 163 27.61 -12.50 36.15
N VAL A 164 27.64 -12.74 37.46
CA VAL A 164 27.97 -14.05 38.04
C VAL A 164 26.89 -15.10 37.69
N GLY A 165 25.61 -14.74 37.78
CA GLY A 165 24.49 -15.58 37.34
C GLY A 165 24.66 -16.07 35.89
N GLY A 166 24.91 -15.14 34.96
CA GLY A 166 25.15 -15.46 33.55
C GLY A 166 26.32 -16.43 33.31
N ALA A 167 27.40 -16.29 34.09
CA ALA A 167 28.53 -17.23 34.05
C ALA A 167 28.15 -18.63 34.59
N THR A 168 27.39 -18.70 35.68
CA THR A 168 26.90 -19.98 36.24
C THR A 168 25.88 -20.67 35.35
N GLY A 169 25.01 -19.91 34.65
CA GLY A 169 24.10 -20.45 33.64
C GLY A 169 24.85 -21.07 32.46
N SER A 170 25.90 -20.40 31.98
CA SER A 170 26.76 -20.94 30.91
C SER A 170 27.50 -22.22 31.35
N LEU A 171 27.98 -22.27 32.59
CA LEU A 171 28.60 -23.46 33.18
C LEU A 171 27.61 -24.63 33.29
N SER A 172 26.39 -24.37 33.76
CA SER A 172 25.31 -25.37 33.83
C SER A 172 25.03 -25.99 32.46
N GLY A 173 24.89 -25.15 31.42
CA GLY A 173 24.69 -25.60 30.05
C GLY A 173 25.85 -26.45 29.51
N GLY A 174 27.10 -26.06 29.79
CA GLY A 174 28.29 -26.83 29.43
C GLY A 174 28.34 -28.20 30.11
N LEU A 175 28.06 -28.26 31.42
CA LEU A 175 28.04 -29.50 32.19
C LEU A 175 26.91 -30.44 31.73
N ALA A 176 25.75 -29.91 31.36
CA ALA A 176 24.64 -30.69 30.81
C ALA A 176 25.01 -31.35 29.47
N ARG A 177 25.70 -30.62 28.57
CA ARG A 177 26.19 -31.17 27.29
C ARG A 177 27.23 -32.28 27.50
N LEU A 178 28.16 -32.08 28.45
CA LEU A 178 29.14 -33.12 28.81
C LEU A 178 28.48 -34.35 29.42
N SER A 179 27.46 -34.18 30.26
CA SER A 179 26.65 -35.29 30.78
C SER A 179 25.98 -36.09 29.67
N ALA A 180 25.39 -35.41 28.68
CA ALA A 180 24.78 -36.06 27.52
C ALA A 180 25.81 -36.89 26.74
N GLY A 181 26.98 -36.32 26.43
CA GLY A 181 28.07 -37.06 25.78
C GLY A 181 28.55 -38.26 26.59
N GLY A 182 28.66 -38.13 27.92
CA GLY A 182 28.98 -39.26 28.80
C GLY A 182 27.95 -40.39 28.75
N SER A 183 26.66 -40.05 28.60
CA SER A 183 25.60 -41.05 28.44
C SER A 183 25.65 -41.78 27.09
N GLU A 184 26.05 -41.10 26.02
CA GLU A 184 26.28 -41.72 24.71
C GLU A 184 27.45 -42.68 24.73
N VAL A 185 28.57 -42.30 25.37
CA VAL A 185 29.73 -43.18 25.57
C VAL A 185 29.35 -44.41 26.38
N ALA A 186 28.54 -44.24 27.44
CA ALA A 186 28.06 -45.35 28.25
C ALA A 186 27.21 -46.34 27.42
N SER A 187 26.31 -45.82 26.58
CA SER A 187 25.47 -46.61 25.66
C SER A 187 26.31 -47.36 24.61
N GLY A 188 27.27 -46.68 23.98
CA GLY A 188 28.18 -47.28 23.00
C GLY A 188 29.03 -48.40 23.59
N ALA A 189 29.62 -48.17 24.77
CA ALA A 189 30.38 -49.19 25.49
C ALA A 189 29.50 -50.38 25.91
N GLY A 190 28.23 -50.14 26.26
CA GLY A 190 27.26 -51.20 26.55
C GLY A 190 26.97 -52.08 25.32
N LYS A 191 26.78 -51.47 24.14
CA LYS A 191 26.60 -52.20 22.88
C LYS A 191 27.83 -53.02 22.52
N LEU A 192 29.04 -52.46 22.71
CA LEU A 192 30.30 -53.18 22.49
C LEU A 192 30.42 -54.39 23.43
N ALA A 193 30.05 -54.23 24.71
CA ALA A 193 30.03 -55.34 25.66
C ALA A 193 29.07 -56.45 25.25
N GLY A 194 27.90 -56.10 24.70
CA GLY A 194 26.94 -57.06 24.13
C GLY A 194 27.54 -57.84 22.95
N GLY A 195 28.05 -57.14 21.94
CA GLY A 195 28.64 -57.78 20.76
C GLY A 195 29.86 -58.64 21.08
N ALA A 196 30.68 -58.24 22.07
CA ALA A 196 31.81 -59.05 22.54
C ALA A 196 31.35 -60.35 23.25
N LYS A 197 30.23 -60.32 23.98
CA LYS A 197 29.62 -61.55 24.55
C LYS A 197 29.09 -62.47 23.46
N ASP A 198 28.46 -61.92 22.44
CA ASP A 198 27.96 -62.71 21.31
C ASP A 198 29.11 -63.37 20.55
N LEU A 199 30.23 -62.64 20.35
CA LEU A 199 31.45 -63.17 19.78
C LEU A 199 32.06 -64.29 20.64
N ALA A 200 32.11 -64.11 21.97
CA ALA A 200 32.60 -65.14 22.89
C ALA A 200 31.73 -66.40 22.83
N ALA A 201 30.40 -66.27 22.78
CA ALA A 201 29.47 -67.39 22.65
C ALA A 201 29.63 -68.11 21.30
N GLY A 202 29.80 -67.37 20.20
CA GLY A 202 30.07 -67.91 18.88
C GLY A 202 31.39 -68.66 18.82
N ALA A 203 32.47 -68.07 19.38
CA ALA A 203 33.78 -68.71 19.47
C ALA A 203 33.73 -70.00 20.30
N ARG A 204 33.06 -70.02 21.45
CA ARG A 204 32.87 -71.27 22.23
C ARG A 204 32.12 -72.34 21.45
N SER A 205 31.08 -71.95 20.70
CA SER A 205 30.32 -72.89 19.85
C SER A 205 31.20 -73.44 18.73
N ALA A 206 32.06 -72.61 18.13
CA ALA A 206 33.02 -73.03 17.13
C ALA A 206 34.09 -73.97 17.73
N ALA A 207 34.63 -73.67 18.91
CA ALA A 207 35.58 -74.54 19.61
C ALA A 207 34.99 -75.93 19.87
N GLN A 208 33.74 -76.00 20.35
CA GLN A 208 33.03 -77.28 20.52
C GLN A 208 32.86 -78.06 19.21
N GLY A 209 32.64 -77.36 18.09
CA GLY A 209 32.59 -77.97 16.76
C GLY A 209 33.94 -78.53 16.34
N VAL A 210 35.02 -77.78 16.56
CA VAL A 210 36.40 -78.20 16.27
C VAL A 210 36.81 -79.37 17.15
N ASP A 211 36.45 -79.39 18.44
CA ASP A 211 36.70 -80.51 19.35
C ASP A 211 36.01 -81.79 18.87
N LYS A 212 34.75 -81.69 18.42
CA LYS A 212 34.04 -82.83 17.82
C LYS A 212 34.71 -83.33 16.55
N ALA A 213 35.22 -82.42 15.71
CA ALA A 213 35.97 -82.77 14.51
C ALA A 213 37.32 -83.41 14.85
N ALA A 214 38.03 -82.92 15.86
CA ALA A 214 39.26 -83.50 16.37
C ALA A 214 39.03 -84.92 16.90
N ALA A 215 37.99 -85.13 17.72
CA ALA A 215 37.60 -86.45 18.22
C ALA A 215 37.23 -87.43 17.08
N SER A 216 36.58 -86.93 16.02
CA SER A 216 36.29 -87.75 14.83
C SER A 216 37.57 -88.11 14.06
N ALA A 217 38.51 -87.17 13.94
CA ALA A 217 39.81 -87.40 13.33
C ALA A 217 40.65 -88.41 14.15
N GLU A 218 40.61 -88.34 15.48
CA GLU A 218 41.22 -89.33 16.37
C GLU A 218 40.59 -90.73 16.22
N GLN A 219 39.26 -90.81 16.10
CA GLN A 219 38.58 -92.09 15.84
C GLN A 219 39.00 -92.69 14.48
N ILE A 220 39.14 -91.86 13.44
CA ILE A 220 39.64 -92.30 12.13
C ILE A 220 41.11 -92.74 12.24
N ALA A 221 41.95 -92.02 12.99
CA ALA A 221 43.34 -92.40 13.25
C ALA A 221 43.42 -93.73 14.03
N GLY A 222 42.53 -93.96 15.01
CA GLY A 222 42.36 -95.23 15.70
C GLY A 222 41.95 -96.37 14.77
N GLY A 223 41.02 -96.11 13.85
CA GLY A 223 40.63 -97.06 12.80
C GLY A 223 41.79 -97.36 11.82
N ALA A 224 42.54 -96.33 11.42
CA ALA A 224 43.69 -96.46 10.53
C ALA A 224 44.85 -97.23 11.18
N SER A 225 45.14 -96.98 12.46
CA SER A 225 46.12 -97.76 13.22
C SER A 225 45.66 -99.20 13.48
N THR A 226 44.36 -99.43 13.67
CA THR A 226 43.79 -100.80 13.72
C THR A 226 43.97 -101.49 12.37
N LEU A 227 43.74 -100.79 11.26
CA LEU A 227 43.98 -101.31 9.91
C LEU A 227 45.46 -101.63 9.71
N GLU A 228 46.37 -100.77 10.17
CA GLU A 228 47.82 -100.99 10.16
C GLU A 228 48.21 -102.22 11.00
N GLN A 229 47.62 -102.42 12.18
CA GLN A 229 47.82 -103.62 13.00
C GLN A 229 47.29 -104.89 12.33
N VAL A 230 46.10 -104.83 11.70
CA VAL A 230 45.53 -105.95 10.94
C VAL A 230 46.41 -106.30 9.74
N VAL A 231 46.87 -105.29 9.00
CA VAL A 231 47.80 -105.46 7.88
C VAL A 231 49.14 -106.04 8.38
N ALA A 232 49.69 -105.54 9.48
CA ALA A 232 50.93 -106.05 10.07
C ALA A 232 50.80 -107.50 10.58
N ALA A 233 49.68 -107.85 11.22
CA ALA A 233 49.39 -109.21 11.68
C ALA A 233 49.16 -110.18 10.51
N TYR A 234 48.51 -109.73 9.45
CA TYR A 234 48.35 -110.49 8.21
C TYR A 234 49.71 -110.74 7.53
N VAL A 235 50.57 -109.72 7.47
CA VAL A 235 51.95 -109.84 6.94
C VAL A 235 52.82 -110.77 7.79
N GLN A 236 52.70 -110.75 9.11
CA GLN A 236 53.41 -111.69 9.99
C GLN A 236 53.01 -113.16 9.76
N THR A 237 51.75 -113.39 9.41
CA THR A 237 51.21 -114.74 9.20
C THR A 237 51.34 -115.23 7.76
N HIS A 238 51.46 -114.34 6.77
CA HIS A 238 51.62 -114.65 5.34
C HIS A 238 52.80 -113.86 4.73
N PRO A 239 54.04 -114.38 4.84
CA PRO A 239 55.24 -113.67 4.42
C PRO A 239 55.27 -113.29 2.93
N GLU A 240 54.63 -114.05 2.03
CA GLU A 240 54.54 -113.72 0.59
C GLU A 240 53.75 -112.44 0.28
N ALA A 241 52.77 -112.05 1.11
CA ALA A 241 51.97 -110.85 0.89
C ALA A 241 52.78 -109.54 1.04
N ALA A 242 53.92 -109.57 1.75
CA ALA A 242 54.83 -108.44 1.84
C ALA A 242 55.49 -108.08 0.50
N GLN A 243 55.51 -109.00 -0.48
CA GLN A 243 56.07 -108.76 -1.81
C GLN A 243 55.02 -108.46 -2.89
N ASP A 244 53.73 -108.52 -2.54
CA ASP A 244 52.64 -108.15 -3.46
C ASP A 244 52.57 -106.62 -3.61
N PRO A 245 52.65 -106.08 -4.84
CA PRO A 245 52.61 -104.64 -5.10
C PRO A 245 51.36 -103.93 -4.54
N VAL A 246 50.21 -104.62 -4.53
CA VAL A 246 48.95 -104.07 -4.01
C VAL A 246 49.00 -103.96 -2.49
N PHE A 247 49.57 -104.96 -1.80
CA PHE A 247 49.70 -104.91 -0.34
C PHE A 247 50.74 -103.88 0.12
N GLN A 248 51.84 -103.69 -0.63
CA GLN A 248 52.79 -102.60 -0.38
C GLN A 248 52.14 -101.21 -0.49
N GLN A 249 51.24 -101.02 -1.45
CA GLN A 249 50.43 -99.79 -1.52
C GLN A 249 49.49 -99.65 -0.32
N ILE A 250 48.84 -100.73 0.12
CA ILE A 250 47.95 -100.69 1.28
C ILE A 250 48.72 -100.34 2.57
N ILE A 251 49.93 -100.90 2.77
CA ILE A 251 50.82 -100.56 3.89
C ILE A 251 51.22 -99.08 3.84
N GLY A 252 51.67 -98.61 2.67
CA GLY A 252 52.05 -97.21 2.48
C GLY A 252 50.89 -96.24 2.69
N LEU A 253 49.71 -96.54 2.14
CA LEU A 253 48.52 -95.70 2.26
C LEU A 253 47.94 -95.71 3.68
N SER A 254 47.95 -96.86 4.36
CA SER A 254 47.47 -96.94 5.75
C SER A 254 48.38 -96.19 6.72
N GLY A 255 49.71 -96.28 6.56
CA GLY A 255 50.67 -95.47 7.33
C GLY A 255 50.54 -93.96 7.04
N GLN A 256 50.37 -93.57 5.78
CA GLN A 256 50.12 -92.17 5.41
C GLN A 256 48.78 -91.65 5.93
N LEU A 257 47.73 -92.48 5.91
CA LEU A 257 46.42 -92.14 6.46
C LEU A 257 46.49 -91.98 7.99
N SER A 258 47.18 -92.89 8.68
CA SER A 258 47.39 -92.85 10.13
C SER A 258 48.17 -91.58 10.55
N ALA A 259 49.30 -91.30 9.91
CA ALA A 259 50.09 -90.10 10.18
C ALA A 259 49.34 -88.80 9.82
N GLY A 260 48.64 -88.79 8.67
CA GLY A 260 47.87 -87.64 8.21
C GLY A 260 46.68 -87.32 9.11
N THR A 261 45.96 -88.33 9.58
CA THR A 261 44.80 -88.16 10.47
C THR A 261 45.22 -87.79 11.90
N THR A 262 46.34 -88.33 12.38
CA THR A 262 46.95 -87.90 13.66
C THR A 262 47.43 -86.45 13.60
N GLY A 263 48.08 -86.05 12.49
CA GLY A 263 48.46 -84.66 12.25
C GLY A 263 47.27 -83.73 12.15
N LEU A 264 46.18 -84.16 11.49
CA LEU A 264 44.92 -83.41 11.42
C LEU A 264 44.27 -83.27 12.82
N ALA A 265 44.24 -84.33 13.63
CA ALA A 265 43.73 -84.27 14.99
C ALA A 265 44.51 -83.28 15.85
N ALA A 266 45.84 -83.33 15.82
CA ALA A 266 46.71 -82.39 16.55
C ALA A 266 46.54 -80.93 16.06
N GLY A 267 46.38 -80.75 14.74
CA GLY A 267 46.09 -79.45 14.14
C GLY A 267 44.73 -78.88 14.56
N LEU A 268 43.69 -79.71 14.58
CA LEU A 268 42.35 -79.34 15.04
C LEU A 268 42.34 -79.04 16.54
N GLN A 269 43.09 -79.79 17.36
CA GLN A 269 43.20 -79.52 18.79
C GLN A 269 43.92 -78.19 19.06
N SER A 270 44.95 -77.87 18.29
CA SER A 270 45.62 -76.56 18.33
C SER A 270 44.68 -75.43 17.91
N ALA A 271 43.87 -75.66 16.87
CA ALA A 271 42.85 -74.71 16.41
C ALA A 271 41.75 -74.49 17.47
N SER A 272 41.32 -75.55 18.17
CA SER A 272 40.36 -75.44 19.28
C SER A 272 40.93 -74.61 20.44
N GLY A 273 42.21 -74.82 20.80
CA GLY A 273 42.91 -73.97 21.76
C GLY A 273 42.97 -72.50 21.34
N GLY A 274 43.24 -72.25 20.05
CA GLY A 274 43.22 -70.90 19.47
C GLY A 274 41.83 -70.24 19.55
N VAL A 275 40.77 -70.94 19.14
CA VAL A 275 39.40 -70.43 19.20
C VAL A 275 38.94 -70.20 20.65
N SER A 276 39.34 -71.07 21.57
CA SER A 276 39.08 -70.90 23.01
C SER A 276 39.78 -69.66 23.58
N SER A 277 41.00 -69.34 23.11
CA SER A 277 41.70 -68.11 23.48
C SER A 277 40.99 -66.85 22.96
N VAL A 278 40.40 -66.91 21.76
CA VAL A 278 39.56 -65.84 21.20
C VAL A 278 38.31 -65.64 22.04
N ALA A 279 37.66 -66.72 22.49
CA ALA A 279 36.52 -66.63 23.39
C ALA A 279 36.88 -65.94 24.72
N ALA A 280 38.01 -66.33 25.33
CA ALA A 280 38.50 -65.71 26.56
C ALA A 280 38.85 -64.22 26.37
N GLY A 281 39.47 -63.86 25.23
CA GLY A 281 39.76 -62.47 24.88
C GLY A 281 38.49 -61.64 24.65
N ALA A 282 37.47 -62.21 24.01
CA ALA A 282 36.17 -61.57 23.81
C ALA A 282 35.40 -61.38 25.14
N ASP A 283 35.46 -62.35 26.06
CA ASP A 283 34.90 -62.21 27.42
C ASP A 283 35.61 -61.11 28.23
N ALA A 284 36.95 -61.01 28.12
CA ALA A 284 37.71 -59.94 28.76
C ALA A 284 37.35 -58.55 28.18
N LEU A 285 37.18 -58.46 26.85
CA LEU A 285 36.73 -57.24 26.19
C LEU A 285 35.31 -56.85 26.63
N ALA A 286 34.39 -57.83 26.72
CA ALA A 286 33.04 -57.59 27.21
C ALA A 286 33.03 -57.05 28.64
N ALA A 287 33.85 -57.62 29.53
CA ALA A 287 33.99 -57.16 30.91
C ALA A 287 34.59 -55.74 30.98
N GLY A 288 35.62 -55.45 30.17
CA GLY A 288 36.22 -54.11 30.08
C GLY A 288 35.23 -53.05 29.58
N ALA A 289 34.51 -53.36 28.50
CA ALA A 289 33.49 -52.48 27.93
C ALA A 289 32.31 -52.25 28.89
N ALA A 290 31.89 -53.27 29.65
CA ALA A 290 30.85 -53.12 30.67
C ALA A 290 31.30 -52.20 31.82
N ARG A 291 32.56 -52.31 32.27
CA ARG A 291 33.14 -51.40 33.28
C ARG A 291 33.23 -49.96 32.77
N LEU A 292 33.61 -49.77 31.51
CA LEU A 292 33.64 -48.45 30.87
C LEU A 292 32.24 -47.85 30.78
N SER A 293 31.24 -48.66 30.40
CA SER A 293 29.83 -48.24 30.36
C SER A 293 29.33 -47.77 31.72
N ALA A 294 29.60 -48.53 32.78
CA ALA A 294 29.24 -48.17 34.14
C ALA A 294 29.97 -46.91 34.63
N GLY A 295 31.27 -46.77 34.34
CA GLY A 295 32.07 -45.60 34.70
C GLY A 295 31.61 -44.32 33.99
N ALA A 296 31.35 -44.40 32.69
CA ALA A 296 30.82 -43.30 31.90
C ALA A 296 29.40 -42.89 32.36
N GLY A 297 28.56 -43.86 32.71
CA GLY A 297 27.25 -43.62 33.32
C GLY A 297 27.33 -42.97 34.70
N GLY A 298 28.31 -43.34 35.52
CA GLY A 298 28.56 -42.70 36.81
C GLY A 298 29.03 -41.25 36.66
N LEU A 299 29.92 -40.99 35.69
CA LEU A 299 30.41 -39.64 35.39
C LEU A 299 29.30 -38.74 34.84
N SER A 300 28.48 -39.23 33.92
CA SER A 300 27.34 -38.46 33.39
C SER A 300 26.36 -38.10 34.50
N ALA A 301 26.02 -39.04 35.38
CA ALA A 301 25.18 -38.77 36.54
C ALA A 301 25.80 -37.72 37.50
N GLY A 302 27.13 -37.74 37.70
CA GLY A 302 27.84 -36.74 38.49
C GLY A 302 27.84 -35.34 37.86
N LEU A 303 28.03 -35.28 36.54
CA LEU A 303 27.97 -34.03 35.77
C LEU A 303 26.55 -33.45 35.74
N ALA A 304 25.52 -34.30 35.60
CA ALA A 304 24.12 -33.88 35.68
C ALA A 304 23.77 -33.27 37.04
N ARG A 305 24.23 -33.89 38.15
CA ARG A 305 24.05 -33.33 39.50
C ARG A 305 24.77 -31.98 39.65
N SER A 306 25.96 -31.85 39.07
CA SER A 306 26.74 -30.60 39.11
C SER A 306 26.09 -29.49 38.28
N ALA A 307 25.54 -29.83 37.11
CA ALA A 307 24.74 -28.91 36.29
C ALA A 307 23.50 -28.43 37.03
N ALA A 308 22.77 -29.34 37.70
CA ALA A 308 21.64 -28.98 38.53
C ALA A 308 22.04 -28.07 39.72
N GLY A 309 23.21 -28.30 40.33
CA GLY A 309 23.78 -27.42 41.35
C GLY A 309 24.09 -26.02 40.82
N ALA A 310 24.73 -25.93 39.65
CA ALA A 310 25.02 -24.66 38.99
C ALA A 310 23.75 -23.90 38.59
N ALA A 311 22.72 -24.60 38.12
CA ALA A 311 21.41 -24.01 37.82
C ALA A 311 20.70 -23.44 39.07
N ARG A 312 20.77 -24.16 40.21
CA ARG A 312 20.25 -23.65 41.49
C ARG A 312 21.02 -22.44 41.97
N LEU A 313 22.34 -22.40 41.75
CA LEU A 313 23.17 -21.26 42.10
C LEU A 313 22.81 -20.04 41.25
N ASP A 314 22.65 -20.20 39.94
CA ASP A 314 22.18 -19.14 39.03
C ASP A 314 20.82 -18.58 39.48
N GLN A 315 19.85 -19.46 39.78
CA GLN A 315 18.56 -19.06 40.31
C GLN A 315 18.68 -18.28 41.64
N SER A 316 19.59 -18.70 42.53
CA SER A 316 19.85 -18.02 43.80
C SER A 316 20.52 -16.66 43.61
N MET A 317 21.46 -16.54 42.66
CA MET A 317 22.09 -15.28 42.27
C MET A 317 21.07 -14.32 41.65
N GLY A 318 20.14 -14.83 40.83
CA GLY A 318 19.01 -14.08 40.31
C GLY A 318 18.08 -13.56 41.41
N ALA A 319 17.73 -14.41 42.38
CA ALA A 319 16.94 -14.00 43.55
C ALA A 319 17.67 -12.94 44.39
N LEU A 320 18.96 -13.10 44.64
CA LEU A 320 19.77 -12.11 45.37
C LEU A 320 19.92 -10.80 44.60
N ALA A 321 20.09 -10.83 43.28
CA ALA A 321 20.12 -9.64 42.44
C ALA A 321 18.77 -8.90 42.48
N SER A 322 17.65 -9.63 42.48
CA SER A 322 16.32 -9.04 42.64
C SER A 322 16.12 -8.42 44.03
N GLY A 323 16.67 -9.05 45.08
CA GLY A 323 16.73 -8.48 46.43
C GLY A 323 17.60 -7.23 46.52
N GLY A 324 18.74 -7.20 45.83
CA GLY A 324 19.58 -6.02 45.68
C GLY A 324 18.85 -4.86 44.99
N GLN A 325 18.08 -5.14 43.95
CA GLN A 325 17.23 -4.15 43.28
C GLN A 325 16.04 -3.70 44.15
N ALA A 326 15.46 -4.60 44.95
CA ALA A 326 14.43 -4.23 45.93
C ALA A 326 15.01 -3.34 47.03
N LEU A 327 16.23 -3.61 47.50
CA LEU A 327 16.96 -2.77 48.44
C LEU A 327 17.34 -1.42 47.84
N ALA A 328 17.79 -1.38 46.58
CA ALA A 328 18.09 -0.15 45.87
C ALA A 328 16.84 0.73 45.70
N ARG A 329 15.72 0.12 45.31
CA ARG A 329 14.40 0.79 45.25
C ARG A 329 13.92 1.24 46.63
N GLY A 330 14.06 0.41 47.66
CA GLY A 330 13.70 0.76 49.04
C GLY A 330 14.54 1.92 49.58
N ALA A 331 15.86 1.88 49.38
CA ALA A 331 16.79 2.93 49.75
C ALA A 331 16.54 4.21 48.92
N GLY A 332 16.21 4.08 47.64
CA GLY A 332 15.82 5.18 46.75
C GLY A 332 14.51 5.84 47.18
N SER A 333 13.49 5.04 47.51
CA SER A 333 12.22 5.51 48.06
C SER A 333 12.39 6.13 49.44
N ALA A 334 13.26 5.59 50.30
CA ALA A 334 13.60 6.19 51.58
C ALA A 334 14.41 7.50 51.40
N ALA A 335 15.32 7.56 50.43
CA ALA A 335 16.05 8.79 50.08
C ALA A 335 15.13 9.86 49.50
N ALA A 336 14.13 9.45 48.70
CA ALA A 336 13.06 10.31 48.20
C ALA A 336 12.14 10.76 49.34
N GLY A 337 11.79 9.87 50.27
CA GLY A 337 11.05 10.18 51.49
C GLY A 337 11.80 11.16 52.38
N SER A 338 13.10 10.98 52.56
CA SER A 338 13.98 11.90 53.31
C SER A 338 14.17 13.24 52.57
N ARG A 339 14.16 13.26 51.23
CA ARG A 339 14.11 14.49 50.42
C ARG A 339 12.79 15.21 50.57
N ARG A 340 11.66 14.48 50.52
CA ARG A 340 10.32 15.01 50.76
C ARG A 340 10.17 15.51 52.19
N LEU A 341 10.77 14.83 53.17
CA LEU A 341 10.81 15.27 54.55
C LEU A 341 11.70 16.50 54.72
N SER A 342 12.88 16.54 54.09
CA SER A 342 13.75 17.73 54.06
C SER A 342 13.05 18.91 53.39
N ALA A 343 12.46 18.71 52.22
CA ALA A 343 11.69 19.72 51.50
C ALA A 343 10.44 20.11 52.29
N GLY A 344 9.79 19.16 52.96
CA GLY A 344 8.66 19.37 53.86
C GLY A 344 9.05 20.17 55.09
N GLN A 345 10.21 19.91 55.68
CA GLN A 345 10.78 20.65 56.81
C GLN A 345 11.31 22.01 56.39
N GLN A 346 11.80 22.17 55.15
CA GLN A 346 12.15 23.47 54.57
C GLN A 346 10.89 24.27 54.25
N ARG A 347 9.85 23.64 53.72
CA ARG A 347 8.52 24.25 53.51
C ARG A 347 7.85 24.56 54.84
N LEU A 348 8.03 23.73 55.86
CA LEU A 348 7.53 23.98 57.22
C LEU A 348 8.38 25.02 57.94
N ALA A 349 9.68 25.13 57.67
CA ALA A 349 10.53 26.17 58.20
C ALA A 349 10.28 27.51 57.53
N ALA A 350 10.14 27.52 56.21
CA ALA A 350 9.73 28.67 55.41
C ALA A 350 8.27 29.01 55.71
N GLY A 351 7.43 28.02 55.97
CA GLY A 351 6.04 28.14 56.40
C GLY A 351 5.98 28.72 57.81
N SER A 352 6.76 28.22 58.76
CA SER A 352 6.87 28.74 60.13
C SER A 352 7.53 30.11 60.14
N SER A 353 8.44 30.40 59.20
CA SER A 353 9.03 31.73 59.00
C SER A 353 8.03 32.68 58.35
N ARG A 354 7.22 32.21 57.40
CA ARG A 354 6.11 32.94 56.78
C ARG A 354 4.94 33.12 57.72
N VAL A 355 4.73 32.19 58.65
CA VAL A 355 3.79 32.28 59.76
C VAL A 355 4.39 33.18 60.80
N ALA A 356 5.69 33.16 61.11
CA ALA A 356 6.28 34.14 62.02
C ALA A 356 6.23 35.55 61.44
N SER A 357 6.58 35.74 60.16
CA SER A 357 6.50 37.02 59.46
C SER A 357 5.06 37.41 59.15
N GLY A 358 4.18 36.44 58.92
CA GLY A 358 2.76 36.61 58.62
C GLY A 358 1.92 36.80 59.86
N VAL A 359 2.31 36.25 61.02
CA VAL A 359 1.74 36.50 62.35
C VAL A 359 2.30 37.80 62.90
N SER A 360 3.56 38.14 62.64
CA SER A 360 4.09 39.48 62.88
C SER A 360 3.40 40.51 61.97
N GLY A 361 3.18 40.13 60.71
CA GLY A 361 2.47 40.89 59.69
C GLY A 361 0.96 40.95 59.92
N ALA A 362 0.37 39.96 60.59
CA ALA A 362 -1.01 39.89 61.03
C ALA A 362 -1.18 40.47 62.44
N ALA A 363 -0.12 40.63 63.23
CA ALA A 363 -0.13 41.47 64.43
C ALA A 363 -0.01 42.94 64.02
N ALA A 364 0.88 43.27 63.09
CA ALA A 364 0.90 44.57 62.43
C ALA A 364 -0.40 44.79 61.63
N GLY A 365 -0.92 43.73 61.02
CA GLY A 365 -2.15 43.65 60.27
C GLY A 365 -3.38 43.81 61.16
N ALA A 366 -3.45 43.17 62.31
CA ALA A 366 -4.49 43.34 63.32
C ALA A 366 -4.45 44.74 63.91
N GLY A 367 -3.27 45.35 64.08
CA GLY A 367 -3.13 46.78 64.40
C GLY A 367 -3.61 47.69 63.26
N ARG A 368 -3.31 47.33 62.00
CA ARG A 368 -3.82 48.02 60.80
C ARG A 368 -5.28 47.73 60.50
N VAL A 369 -5.86 46.63 60.98
CA VAL A 369 -7.28 46.25 60.89
C VAL A 369 -8.03 46.91 62.02
N ALA A 370 -7.47 47.07 63.22
CA ALA A 370 -8.03 47.95 64.23
C ALA A 370 -8.04 49.41 63.75
N GLY A 371 -6.98 49.88 63.09
CA GLY A 371 -6.92 51.19 62.44
C GLY A 371 -7.73 51.28 61.13
N GLY A 372 -7.86 50.15 60.43
CA GLY A 372 -8.43 50.00 59.10
C GLY A 372 -9.93 49.76 59.15
N SER A 373 -10.46 49.00 60.09
CA SER A 373 -11.88 48.88 60.43
C SER A 373 -12.47 50.24 60.84
N ARG A 374 -11.66 51.10 61.47
CA ARG A 374 -12.01 52.52 61.71
C ARG A 374 -12.12 53.32 60.40
N ARG A 375 -11.22 53.11 59.43
CA ARG A 375 -11.27 53.74 58.09
C ARG A 375 -12.28 53.09 57.14
N LEU A 376 -12.51 51.78 57.24
CA LEU A 376 -13.44 50.96 56.48
C LEU A 376 -14.87 51.26 56.93
N SER A 377 -15.10 51.51 58.22
CA SER A 377 -16.39 52.06 58.66
C SER A 377 -16.69 53.42 58.01
N ALA A 378 -15.67 54.20 57.66
CA ALA A 378 -15.84 55.47 56.95
C ALA A 378 -15.85 55.32 55.41
N GLY A 379 -15.16 54.30 54.88
CA GLY A 379 -15.08 53.99 53.45
C GLY A 379 -16.23 53.14 52.92
N VAL A 380 -16.81 52.25 53.72
CA VAL A 380 -18.02 51.47 53.39
C VAL A 380 -19.23 52.39 53.20
N SER A 381 -19.25 53.53 53.89
CA SER A 381 -20.24 54.59 53.66
C SER A 381 -20.08 55.24 52.27
N ARG A 382 -18.86 55.32 51.72
CA ARG A 382 -18.58 55.84 50.37
C ARG A 382 -18.71 54.76 49.28
N LEU A 383 -18.40 53.51 49.61
CA LEU A 383 -18.57 52.34 48.74
C LEU A 383 -20.05 52.06 48.46
N SER A 384 -20.92 52.30 49.44
CA SER A 384 -22.38 52.29 49.25
C SER A 384 -22.85 53.30 48.20
N GLU A 385 -22.15 54.41 48.03
CA GLU A 385 -22.47 55.42 47.00
C GLU A 385 -21.90 55.00 45.64
N GLY A 386 -20.67 54.45 45.58
CA GLY A 386 -20.06 53.99 44.32
C GLY A 386 -20.61 52.69 43.72
N LEU A 387 -21.21 51.80 44.52
CA LEU A 387 -21.92 50.61 44.00
C LEU A 387 -23.19 50.99 43.22
N ALA A 388 -23.82 52.13 43.55
CA ALA A 388 -24.96 52.63 42.81
C ALA A 388 -24.55 53.08 41.39
N ASP A 389 -23.39 53.72 41.26
CA ASP A 389 -22.83 54.15 39.98
C ASP A 389 -22.39 52.97 39.10
N ALA A 390 -21.80 51.91 39.67
CA ALA A 390 -21.36 50.72 38.93
C ALA A 390 -22.52 49.90 38.32
N SER A 391 -23.69 49.89 38.96
CA SER A 391 -24.89 49.23 38.41
C SER A 391 -25.36 49.88 37.11
N SER A 392 -25.19 51.21 36.98
CA SER A 392 -25.56 51.96 35.78
C SER A 392 -24.63 51.70 34.58
N GLY A 393 -23.35 51.39 34.83
CA GLY A 393 -22.37 51.08 33.79
C GLY A 393 -22.50 49.66 33.20
N ALA A 394 -22.98 48.69 33.98
CA ALA A 394 -23.22 47.32 33.50
C ALA A 394 -24.36 47.26 32.45
N ALA A 395 -25.36 48.16 32.57
CA ALA A 395 -26.46 48.28 31.61
C ALA A 395 -26.04 48.88 30.25
N GLU A 396 -24.92 49.60 30.18
CA GLU A 396 -24.37 50.12 28.92
C GLU A 396 -23.55 49.07 28.15
N LEU A 397 -22.88 48.16 28.85
CA LEU A 397 -22.06 47.09 28.27
C LEU A 397 -22.89 46.02 27.53
N GLU A 398 -24.12 45.75 28.01
CA GLU A 398 -25.09 44.86 27.34
C GLU A 398 -25.48 45.35 25.93
N LYS A 399 -25.51 46.68 25.73
CA LYS A 399 -25.82 47.30 24.43
C LYS A 399 -24.68 47.18 23.41
N ALA A 400 -23.44 47.02 23.85
CA ALA A 400 -22.25 47.03 23.00
C ALA A 400 -21.85 45.65 22.45
N LEU A 401 -22.35 44.55 23.02
CA LEU A 401 -21.95 43.16 22.69
C LEU A 401 -22.76 42.49 21.57
N LYS A 402 -23.70 43.20 20.94
CA LYS A 402 -24.56 42.67 19.86
C LYS A 402 -23.91 42.33 18.50
N PRO A 403 -22.76 42.88 18.05
CA PRO A 403 -22.30 42.65 16.67
C PRO A 403 -21.10 41.71 16.43
N VAL A 404 -20.59 40.95 17.41
CA VAL A 404 -19.33 40.19 17.21
C VAL A 404 -19.52 38.67 17.39
N GLY A 405 -19.39 37.93 16.28
CA GLY A 405 -18.99 36.52 16.26
C GLY A 405 -20.10 35.51 15.97
N THR A 406 -20.35 35.24 14.68
CA THR A 406 -20.99 34.00 14.20
C THR A 406 -19.92 33.12 13.60
N LEU A 407 -19.79 31.88 14.08
CA LEU A 407 -19.22 30.81 13.27
C LEU A 407 -20.24 30.51 12.19
N SER A 408 -19.79 30.57 10.95
CA SER A 408 -20.64 30.35 9.80
C SER A 408 -20.19 29.10 9.05
N ASP A 409 -21.19 28.41 8.50
CA ASP A 409 -21.13 27.22 7.65
C ASP A 409 -20.56 27.55 6.25
N HIS A 410 -19.71 28.55 6.17
CA HIS A 410 -19.28 29.20 4.95
C HIS A 410 -17.81 28.88 4.68
N ASP A 411 -17.53 28.48 3.45
CA ASP A 411 -16.17 28.27 2.99
C ASP A 411 -15.40 29.60 2.99
N ASN A 412 -14.10 29.54 3.29
CA ASN A 412 -13.28 30.72 3.40
C ASN A 412 -12.14 30.70 2.41
N GLU A 413 -12.07 31.74 1.60
CA GLU A 413 -10.95 32.01 0.72
C GLU A 413 -9.98 33.00 1.39
N ILE A 414 -8.70 32.86 1.07
CA ILE A 414 -7.63 33.70 1.61
C ILE A 414 -7.03 34.48 0.45
N VAL A 415 -7.13 35.80 0.55
CA VAL A 415 -6.43 36.73 -0.32
C VAL A 415 -5.13 37.13 0.35
N VAL A 416 -4.01 36.84 -0.29
CA VAL A 416 -2.68 37.20 0.21
C VAL A 416 -2.21 38.45 -0.53
N VAL A 417 -1.86 39.49 0.23
CA VAL A 417 -1.33 40.76 -0.30
C VAL A 417 0.08 40.95 0.23
N HIS A 418 1.07 40.96 -0.66
CA HIS A 418 2.49 41.18 -0.35
C HIS A 418 3.03 42.42 -1.06
N SER A 419 3.95 43.14 -0.43
CA SER A 419 4.74 44.18 -1.10
C SER A 419 6.21 44.06 -0.74
N PRO A 420 7.13 44.01 -1.73
CA PRO A 420 8.56 43.89 -1.46
C PRO A 420 9.19 45.19 -0.90
N THR A 421 8.47 46.32 -0.96
CA THR A 421 9.00 47.65 -0.57
C THR A 421 8.19 48.35 0.50
N LEU A 422 6.90 48.04 0.64
CA LEU A 422 6.00 48.65 1.60
C LEU A 422 5.66 47.68 2.72
N THR A 423 5.50 48.20 3.92
CA THR A 423 5.02 47.46 5.10
C THR A 423 3.53 47.67 5.31
N VAL A 424 2.89 46.78 6.05
CA VAL A 424 1.48 46.86 6.47
C VAL A 424 1.12 48.10 7.30
N ASP A 425 2.09 48.90 7.73
CA ASP A 425 1.83 50.17 8.44
C ASP A 425 1.85 51.38 7.51
N ASP A 426 2.36 51.22 6.28
CA ASP A 426 2.41 52.29 5.29
C ASP A 426 1.01 52.67 4.77
N ALA A 427 0.79 53.97 4.59
CA ALA A 427 -0.50 54.49 4.14
C ALA A 427 -0.90 53.95 2.75
N ALA A 428 0.08 53.75 1.86
CA ALA A 428 -0.15 53.20 0.52
C ALA A 428 -0.55 51.72 0.57
N PHE A 429 0.10 50.92 1.43
CA PHE A 429 -0.26 49.50 1.61
C PHE A 429 -1.66 49.37 2.21
N LYS A 430 -1.95 50.15 3.25
CA LYS A 430 -3.27 50.19 3.89
C LYS A 430 -4.38 50.59 2.91
N ALA A 431 -4.14 51.57 2.06
CA ALA A 431 -5.12 52.03 1.07
C ALA A 431 -5.46 50.91 0.08
N GLU A 432 -4.47 50.14 -0.38
CA GLU A 432 -4.69 49.05 -1.34
C GLU A 432 -5.47 47.88 -0.73
N VAL A 433 -5.12 47.47 0.50
CA VAL A 433 -5.86 46.40 1.20
C VAL A 433 -7.30 46.80 1.48
N LEU A 434 -7.55 48.05 1.90
CA LEU A 434 -8.91 48.54 2.12
C LEU A 434 -9.70 48.62 0.81
N ARG A 435 -9.07 49.08 -0.29
CA ARG A 435 -9.68 49.08 -1.62
C ARG A 435 -10.10 47.67 -2.03
N LEU A 436 -9.23 46.68 -1.83
CA LEU A 436 -9.52 45.29 -2.17
C LEU A 436 -10.65 44.72 -1.31
N ARG A 437 -10.59 44.93 0.02
CA ARG A 437 -11.65 44.54 0.96
C ARG A 437 -13.00 45.13 0.55
N ASP A 438 -13.05 46.43 0.25
CA ASP A 438 -14.31 47.11 -0.09
C ASP A 438 -14.91 46.59 -1.39
N ARG A 439 -14.08 46.35 -2.41
CA ARG A 439 -14.54 45.71 -3.66
C ARG A 439 -15.08 44.29 -3.45
N LEU A 440 -14.42 43.52 -2.59
CA LEU A 440 -14.87 42.16 -2.27
C LEU A 440 -16.17 42.17 -1.47
N ALA A 441 -16.35 43.14 -0.56
CA ALA A 441 -17.57 43.32 0.21
C ALA A 441 -18.76 43.89 -0.62
N GLU A 442 -18.50 44.48 -1.79
CA GLU A 442 -19.52 44.92 -2.75
C GLU A 442 -20.10 43.78 -3.59
N LEU A 443 -19.49 42.57 -3.55
CA LEU A 443 -20.04 41.40 -4.24
C LEU A 443 -21.41 41.02 -3.66
N PRO A 444 -22.29 40.37 -4.46
CA PRO A 444 -23.59 39.92 -3.97
C PRO A 444 -23.45 39.07 -2.70
N ALA A 445 -24.37 39.24 -1.75
CA ALA A 445 -24.44 38.39 -0.55
C ALA A 445 -24.70 36.91 -0.88
N THR A 446 -25.11 36.62 -2.11
CA THR A 446 -25.20 35.26 -2.66
C THR A 446 -23.85 34.66 -2.99
N ASP A 447 -22.76 35.44 -2.99
CA ASP A 447 -21.41 34.99 -3.30
C ASP A 447 -20.47 35.18 -2.11
N VAL A 448 -20.50 36.35 -1.47
CA VAL A 448 -19.64 36.72 -0.33
C VAL A 448 -20.49 37.26 0.82
N VAL A 449 -20.34 36.67 2.00
CA VAL A 449 -21.09 37.04 3.22
C VAL A 449 -20.27 37.94 4.14
N GLY A 450 -18.95 37.82 4.09
CA GLY A 450 -18.05 38.60 4.92
C GLY A 450 -16.65 38.73 4.33
N VAL A 451 -15.98 39.84 4.63
CA VAL A 451 -14.57 40.03 4.33
C VAL A 451 -13.90 40.60 5.56
N LEU A 452 -12.85 39.94 6.03
CA LEU A 452 -12.08 40.32 7.21
C LEU A 452 -10.68 40.80 6.80
N SER A 453 -10.31 41.99 7.24
CA SER A 453 -9.00 42.60 7.03
C SER A 453 -8.36 43.03 8.35
N ARG A 454 -7.02 43.04 8.44
CA ARG A 454 -6.28 43.56 9.62
C ARG A 454 -6.67 44.99 10.02
N TYR A 455 -7.20 45.78 9.09
CA TYR A 455 -7.54 47.18 9.31
C TYR A 455 -8.97 47.41 9.80
N ASP A 456 -9.78 46.36 9.93
CA ASP A 456 -11.15 46.51 10.43
C ASP A 456 -11.17 46.81 11.94
N GLN A 457 -12.18 47.56 12.36
CA GLN A 457 -12.32 48.01 13.74
C GLN A 457 -12.91 46.90 14.62
N GLY A 458 -12.42 46.79 15.86
CA GLY A 458 -12.93 45.80 16.83
C GLY A 458 -12.26 44.42 16.81
N ILE A 459 -11.31 44.18 15.90
CA ILE A 459 -10.55 42.92 15.86
C ILE A 459 -9.52 42.88 17.02
N PRO A 460 -9.45 41.79 17.82
CA PRO A 460 -8.45 41.59 18.86
C PRO A 460 -7.01 41.69 18.33
N ALA A 461 -6.08 42.20 19.15
CA ALA A 461 -4.68 42.36 18.76
C ALA A 461 -4.04 41.05 18.25
N LYS A 462 -4.31 39.92 18.92
CA LYS A 462 -3.82 38.60 18.49
C LYS A 462 -4.28 38.20 17.08
N VAL A 463 -5.53 38.47 16.72
CA VAL A 463 -6.07 38.14 15.38
C VAL A 463 -5.46 39.07 14.33
N ARG A 464 -5.27 40.35 14.66
CA ARG A 464 -4.59 41.32 13.79
C ARG A 464 -3.14 40.93 13.52
N ASP A 465 -2.44 40.48 14.56
CA ASP A 465 -1.05 40.01 14.46
C ASP A 465 -0.98 38.72 13.64
N GLY A 466 -1.95 37.80 13.77
CA GLY A 466 -2.03 36.57 12.97
C GLY A 466 -2.34 36.78 11.47
N LEU A 467 -2.97 37.90 11.09
CA LEU A 467 -3.22 38.28 9.70
C LEU A 467 -2.02 38.99 9.05
N THR A 468 -0.88 39.05 9.72
CA THR A 468 0.31 39.81 9.31
C THR A 468 1.55 38.93 9.38
N SER A 469 2.38 38.96 8.33
CA SER A 469 3.65 38.24 8.34
C SER A 469 4.63 38.81 9.38
N GLU A 470 5.59 38.00 9.81
CA GLU A 470 6.61 38.44 10.78
C GLU A 470 7.42 39.65 10.28
N ASP A 471 7.72 39.68 8.99
CA ASP A 471 8.44 40.77 8.32
C ASP A 471 7.58 42.02 8.06
N ARG A 472 6.26 41.93 8.32
CA ARG A 472 5.27 43.00 8.13
C ARG A 472 5.11 43.45 6.68
N HIS A 473 5.54 42.67 5.70
CA HIS A 473 5.39 42.97 4.26
C HIS A 473 4.17 42.29 3.63
N THR A 474 3.51 41.38 4.36
CA THR A 474 2.38 40.60 3.86
C THR A 474 1.21 40.65 4.83
N THR A 475 -0.01 40.73 4.30
CA THR A 475 -1.24 40.58 5.07
C THR A 475 -2.26 39.70 4.37
N LEU A 476 -3.14 39.09 5.16
CA LEU A 476 -4.23 38.24 4.69
C LEU A 476 -5.57 38.99 4.76
N LEU A 477 -6.40 38.83 3.73
CA LEU A 477 -7.83 39.09 3.83
C LEU A 477 -8.54 37.74 3.78
N LYS A 478 -9.43 37.51 4.74
CA LYS A 478 -10.27 36.31 4.77
C LYS A 478 -11.62 36.66 4.14
N VAL A 479 -12.00 35.96 3.08
CA VAL A 479 -13.25 36.15 2.34
C VAL A 479 -14.15 34.96 2.63
N GLU A 480 -15.28 35.23 3.26
CA GLU A 480 -16.27 34.23 3.63
C GLU A 480 -17.31 34.15 2.51
N LEU A 481 -17.40 32.99 1.86
CA LEU A 481 -18.34 32.74 0.78
C LEU A 481 -19.75 32.47 1.32
N SER A 482 -20.77 32.50 0.47
CA SER A 482 -22.17 32.30 0.86
C SER A 482 -22.61 30.85 1.04
N THR A 483 -21.77 29.91 0.61
CA THR A 483 -22.09 28.49 0.59
C THR A 483 -20.92 27.68 1.16
N GLY A 484 -21.21 26.43 1.51
CA GLY A 484 -20.22 25.46 1.93
C GLY A 484 -19.34 24.99 0.76
N ILE A 485 -18.31 24.21 1.11
CA ILE A 485 -17.18 23.79 0.25
C ILE A 485 -17.60 23.20 -1.12
N ASP A 486 -18.73 22.52 -1.20
CA ASP A 486 -19.14 21.85 -2.45
C ASP A 486 -19.82 22.78 -3.47
N GLU A 487 -20.45 23.87 -3.02
CA GLU A 487 -21.11 24.86 -3.89
C GLU A 487 -20.28 26.14 -4.06
N SER A 488 -19.29 26.36 -3.18
CA SER A 488 -18.48 27.58 -3.10
C SER A 488 -17.70 27.88 -4.39
N MET A 489 -17.33 26.86 -5.17
CA MET A 489 -16.70 27.03 -6.49
C MET A 489 -17.57 27.87 -7.45
N ASN A 490 -18.89 27.77 -7.38
CA ASN A 490 -19.80 28.53 -8.26
C ASN A 490 -19.93 30.01 -7.85
N HIS A 491 -19.36 30.38 -6.71
CA HIS A 491 -19.47 31.71 -6.10
C HIS A 491 -18.12 32.44 -6.00
N VAL A 492 -17.01 31.78 -6.34
CA VAL A 492 -15.66 32.36 -6.22
C VAL A 492 -15.24 33.19 -7.45
N ASP A 493 -15.91 33.04 -8.59
CA ASP A 493 -15.53 33.71 -9.86
C ASP A 493 -15.40 35.24 -9.72
N GLY A 494 -16.29 35.87 -8.96
CA GLY A 494 -16.25 37.31 -8.71
C GLY A 494 -15.05 37.73 -7.86
N VAL A 495 -14.73 36.94 -6.83
CA VAL A 495 -13.55 37.12 -5.97
C VAL A 495 -12.27 36.95 -6.81
N TYR A 496 -12.22 35.89 -7.62
CA TYR A 496 -11.12 35.58 -8.51
C TYR A 496 -10.80 36.74 -9.46
N ALA A 497 -11.81 37.27 -10.15
CA ALA A 497 -11.64 38.37 -11.10
C ALA A 497 -11.12 39.67 -10.43
N ILE A 498 -11.62 39.99 -9.23
CA ILE A 498 -11.20 41.19 -8.48
C ILE A 498 -9.73 41.07 -8.05
N VAL A 499 -9.32 39.89 -7.57
CA VAL A 499 -7.95 39.63 -7.13
C VAL A 499 -6.98 39.59 -8.32
N GLU A 500 -7.40 38.99 -9.44
CA GLU A 500 -6.59 38.94 -10.66
C GLU A 500 -6.27 40.34 -11.19
N GLU A 501 -7.24 41.24 -11.18
CA GLU A 501 -7.02 42.63 -11.56
C GLU A 501 -6.05 43.36 -10.60
N ALA A 502 -6.15 43.10 -9.29
CA ALA A 502 -5.28 43.71 -8.29
C ALA A 502 -3.82 43.21 -8.38
N GLY A 503 -3.62 41.94 -8.74
CA GLY A 503 -2.31 41.30 -8.87
C GLY A 503 -1.46 41.79 -10.07
N VAL A 504 -1.96 42.69 -10.91
CA VAL A 504 -1.24 43.29 -12.05
C VAL A 504 -0.33 44.46 -11.62
N SER A 505 -0.46 44.96 -10.39
CA SER A 505 0.32 46.09 -9.89
C SER A 505 1.82 45.75 -9.72
N PRO A 506 2.76 46.57 -10.20
CA PRO A 506 4.20 46.33 -9.99
C PRO A 506 4.67 46.56 -8.54
N GLN A 507 3.83 47.13 -7.67
CA GLN A 507 4.15 47.40 -6.26
C GLN A 507 3.59 46.35 -5.28
N PHE A 508 2.62 45.55 -5.73
CA PHE A 508 1.91 44.58 -4.90
C PHE A 508 1.81 43.25 -5.62
N GLU A 509 2.19 42.18 -4.94
CA GLU A 509 1.84 40.83 -5.36
C GLU A 509 0.56 40.44 -4.62
N VAL A 510 -0.51 40.20 -5.37
CA VAL A 510 -1.81 39.77 -4.82
C VAL A 510 -2.19 38.44 -5.45
N ALA A 511 -2.56 37.46 -4.62
CA ALA A 511 -3.03 36.17 -5.06
C ALA A 511 -4.13 35.63 -4.14
N LEU A 512 -4.89 34.66 -4.65
CA LEU A 512 -6.04 34.06 -4.00
C LEU A 512 -5.77 32.57 -3.79
N THR A 513 -6.08 32.03 -2.61
CA THR A 513 -5.99 30.59 -2.33
C THR A 513 -7.10 30.15 -1.38
N GLY A 514 -7.49 28.89 -1.47
CA GLY A 514 -8.65 28.32 -0.79
C GLY A 514 -9.25 27.19 -1.60
N ALA A 515 -10.20 26.45 -1.01
CA ALA A 515 -10.75 25.23 -1.59
C ALA A 515 -11.56 25.49 -2.88
N ALA A 516 -12.35 26.55 -2.91
CA ALA A 516 -13.13 26.93 -4.08
C ALA A 516 -12.23 27.40 -5.23
N THR A 517 -11.22 28.24 -4.93
CA THR A 517 -10.26 28.72 -5.93
C THR A 517 -9.42 27.56 -6.50
N ALA A 518 -8.93 26.65 -5.65
CA ALA A 518 -8.20 25.48 -6.10
C ALA A 518 -9.06 24.56 -6.99
N SER A 519 -10.34 24.38 -6.65
CA SER A 519 -11.30 23.61 -7.46
C SER A 519 -11.56 24.25 -8.82
N LEU A 520 -11.76 25.57 -8.87
CA LEU A 520 -11.94 26.31 -10.12
C LEU A 520 -10.69 26.23 -11.01
N ASP A 521 -9.51 26.41 -10.42
CA ASP A 521 -8.23 26.28 -11.12
C ASP A 521 -8.01 24.86 -11.65
N ALA A 522 -8.34 23.84 -10.86
CA ALA A 522 -8.28 22.44 -11.27
C ALA A 522 -9.19 22.16 -12.48
N GLN A 523 -10.44 22.65 -12.45
CA GLN A 523 -11.38 22.48 -13.56
C GLN A 523 -10.90 23.18 -14.83
N ASN A 524 -10.42 24.41 -14.70
CA ASN A 524 -9.87 25.20 -15.82
C ASN A 524 -8.62 24.53 -16.41
N LEU A 525 -7.73 24.02 -15.56
CA LEU A 525 -6.53 23.29 -15.97
C LEU A 525 -6.89 21.99 -16.68
N ALA A 526 -7.77 21.17 -16.09
CA ALA A 526 -8.24 19.92 -16.69
C ALA A 526 -8.87 20.14 -18.08
N ARG A 527 -9.69 21.19 -18.24
CA ARG A 527 -10.32 21.53 -19.53
C ARG A 527 -9.29 21.93 -20.58
N ARG A 528 -8.30 22.76 -20.21
CA ARG A 528 -7.22 23.17 -21.11
C ARG A 528 -6.35 21.99 -21.54
N ASP A 529 -6.07 21.08 -20.62
CA ASP A 529 -5.27 19.89 -20.88
C ASP A 529 -6.00 18.87 -21.76
N LEU A 530 -7.31 18.69 -21.58
CA LEU A 530 -8.13 17.90 -22.51
C LEU A 530 -8.00 18.43 -23.94
N LEU A 531 -8.19 19.74 -24.13
CA LEU A 531 -8.10 20.38 -25.44
C LEU A 531 -6.70 20.22 -26.06
N ARG A 532 -5.63 20.41 -25.27
CA ARG A 532 -4.25 20.18 -25.73
C ARG A 532 -4.02 18.73 -26.11
N GLY A 533 -4.48 17.79 -25.27
CA GLY A 533 -4.32 16.36 -25.48
C GLY A 533 -5.02 15.88 -26.75
N GLU A 534 -6.22 16.39 -27.03
CA GLU A 534 -6.93 16.11 -28.29
C GLU A 534 -6.23 16.72 -29.50
N MET A 535 -5.77 17.98 -29.38
CA MET A 535 -5.04 18.68 -30.45
C MET A 535 -3.74 17.98 -30.87
N ILE A 536 -3.09 17.26 -29.96
CA ILE A 536 -1.85 16.53 -30.24
C ILE A 536 -2.14 15.07 -30.56
N GLY A 537 -2.90 14.39 -29.70
CA GLY A 537 -3.15 12.95 -29.77
C GLY A 537 -3.91 12.54 -31.04
N VAL A 538 -4.97 13.27 -31.41
CA VAL A 538 -5.82 12.90 -32.56
C VAL A 538 -5.08 13.03 -33.90
N PRO A 539 -4.38 14.15 -34.20
CA PRO A 539 -3.61 14.24 -35.44
C PRO A 539 -2.49 13.21 -35.54
N VAL A 540 -1.77 12.96 -34.44
CA VAL A 540 -0.70 11.95 -34.43
C VAL A 540 -1.29 10.55 -34.64
N ALA A 541 -2.39 10.22 -33.97
CA ALA A 541 -3.11 8.96 -34.18
C ALA A 541 -3.58 8.81 -35.63
N LEU A 542 -4.10 9.87 -36.26
CA LEU A 542 -4.50 9.87 -37.67
C LEU A 542 -3.29 9.62 -38.59
N VAL A 543 -2.15 10.26 -38.35
CA VAL A 543 -0.92 10.02 -39.12
C VAL A 543 -0.50 8.55 -39.00
N ILE A 544 -0.49 7.99 -37.80
CA ILE A 544 -0.14 6.57 -37.59
C ILE A 544 -1.16 5.65 -38.28
N LEU A 545 -2.46 5.94 -38.18
CA LEU A 545 -3.51 5.18 -38.87
C LEU A 545 -3.34 5.21 -40.40
N VAL A 546 -3.00 6.35 -40.98
CA VAL A 546 -2.68 6.49 -42.41
C VAL A 546 -1.44 5.65 -42.77
N LEU A 547 -0.43 5.62 -41.90
CA LEU A 547 0.76 4.79 -42.08
C LEU A 547 0.44 3.28 -42.01
N VAL A 548 -0.43 2.86 -41.09
CA VAL A 548 -0.84 1.46 -40.91
C VAL A 548 -1.69 0.97 -42.08
N PHE A 549 -2.66 1.78 -42.53
CA PHE A 549 -3.63 1.35 -43.54
C PHE A 549 -3.29 1.72 -44.98
N GLY A 550 -2.43 2.72 -45.21
CA GLY A 550 -2.05 3.22 -46.54
C GLY A 550 -3.16 3.94 -47.31
N ALA A 551 -4.31 4.21 -46.67
CA ALA A 551 -5.46 4.88 -47.28
C ALA A 551 -6.15 5.80 -46.26
N LEU A 552 -6.47 7.03 -46.66
CA LEU A 552 -7.02 8.04 -45.75
C LEU A 552 -8.42 7.66 -45.24
N VAL A 553 -9.25 7.03 -46.08
CA VAL A 553 -10.61 6.61 -45.71
C VAL A 553 -10.58 5.48 -44.68
N ALA A 554 -9.70 4.49 -44.87
CA ALA A 554 -9.50 3.42 -43.90
C ALA A 554 -8.97 3.94 -42.55
N ALA A 555 -8.14 4.98 -42.56
CA ALA A 555 -7.63 5.64 -41.37
C ALA A 555 -8.68 6.50 -40.65
N GLY A 556 -9.51 7.23 -41.39
CA GLY A 556 -10.55 8.08 -40.82
C GLY A 556 -11.70 7.30 -40.16
N LEU A 557 -11.98 6.08 -40.64
CA LEU A 557 -13.12 5.29 -40.14
C LEU A 557 -13.01 4.94 -38.65
N PRO A 558 -11.89 4.38 -38.13
CA PRO A 558 -11.67 4.20 -36.69
C PRO A 558 -11.86 5.46 -35.85
N LEU A 559 -11.36 6.59 -36.35
CA LEU A 559 -11.42 7.86 -35.64
C LEU A 559 -12.86 8.37 -35.52
N VAL A 560 -13.63 8.33 -36.62
CA VAL A 560 -15.05 8.68 -36.62
C VAL A 560 -15.83 7.81 -35.64
N LEU A 561 -15.63 6.50 -35.66
CA LEU A 561 -16.30 5.58 -34.74
C LEU A 561 -15.98 5.86 -33.28
N SER A 562 -14.74 6.25 -32.98
CA SER A 562 -14.33 6.60 -31.63
C SER A 562 -15.01 7.88 -31.15
N ILE A 563 -15.15 8.89 -32.01
CA ILE A 563 -15.88 10.13 -31.69
C ILE A 563 -17.36 9.82 -31.38
N PHE A 564 -18.04 9.03 -32.22
CA PHE A 564 -19.42 8.61 -31.95
C PHE A 564 -19.54 7.88 -30.59
N SER A 565 -18.56 7.03 -30.29
CA SER A 565 -18.54 6.27 -29.04
C SER A 565 -18.33 7.16 -27.83
N ILE A 566 -17.40 8.12 -27.91
CA ILE A 566 -17.09 9.06 -26.83
C ILE A 566 -18.31 9.94 -26.51
N VAL A 567 -18.98 10.49 -27.52
CA VAL A 567 -20.15 11.37 -27.30
C VAL A 567 -21.30 10.61 -26.62
N VAL A 568 -21.56 9.37 -27.03
CA VAL A 568 -22.59 8.54 -26.40
C VAL A 568 -22.16 8.08 -25.00
N ALA A 569 -20.88 7.72 -24.80
CA ALA A 569 -20.34 7.37 -23.50
C ALA A 569 -20.41 8.55 -22.51
N LEU A 570 -20.14 9.76 -22.97
CA LEU A 570 -20.24 10.99 -22.19
C LEU A 570 -21.66 11.20 -21.67
N ALA A 571 -22.67 11.03 -22.53
CA ALA A 571 -24.06 11.16 -22.11
C ALA A 571 -24.51 10.04 -21.16
N ILE A 572 -24.06 8.80 -21.36
CA ILE A 572 -24.29 7.72 -20.38
C ILE A 572 -23.68 8.11 -19.03
N THR A 573 -22.47 8.66 -19.04
CA THR A 573 -21.76 9.10 -17.84
C THR A 573 -22.53 10.23 -17.15
N VAL A 574 -22.98 11.25 -17.87
CA VAL A 574 -23.82 12.35 -17.33
C VAL A 574 -25.14 11.83 -16.75
N LEU A 575 -25.79 10.87 -17.41
CA LEU A 575 -27.03 10.26 -16.89
C LEU A 575 -26.79 9.51 -15.58
N ILE A 576 -25.69 8.77 -15.48
CA ILE A 576 -25.31 8.11 -14.23
C ILE A 576 -24.93 9.17 -13.18
N GLY A 577 -24.35 10.28 -13.62
CA GLY A 577 -24.00 11.43 -12.80
C GLY A 577 -25.19 12.08 -12.07
N GLN A 578 -26.41 11.88 -12.55
CA GLN A 578 -27.62 12.36 -11.86
C GLN A 578 -27.87 11.64 -10.52
N VAL A 579 -27.29 10.45 -10.34
CA VAL A 579 -27.46 9.61 -9.15
C VAL A 579 -26.16 9.47 -8.37
N PHE A 580 -25.02 9.58 -9.04
CA PHE A 580 -23.69 9.49 -8.45
C PHE A 580 -22.91 10.77 -8.72
N GLU A 581 -22.21 11.30 -7.73
CA GLU A 581 -21.30 12.40 -7.98
C GLU A 581 -20.09 11.92 -8.78
N LEU A 582 -19.84 12.58 -9.91
CA LEU A 582 -18.76 12.22 -10.81
C LEU A 582 -17.66 13.26 -10.78
N SER A 583 -16.41 12.81 -10.79
CA SER A 583 -15.26 13.69 -10.87
C SER A 583 -15.05 14.22 -12.29
N VAL A 584 -14.58 15.47 -12.40
CA VAL A 584 -14.12 16.07 -13.67
C VAL A 584 -13.02 15.21 -14.32
N PHE A 585 -12.20 14.50 -13.55
CA PHE A 585 -11.15 13.62 -14.08
C PHE A 585 -11.70 12.44 -14.89
N ALA A 586 -12.94 12.01 -14.63
CA ALA A 586 -13.58 10.93 -15.38
C ALA A 586 -13.79 11.29 -16.84
N LEU A 587 -13.95 12.57 -17.18
CA LEU A 587 -14.04 13.04 -18.56
C LEU A 587 -12.74 12.79 -19.32
N ASN A 588 -11.61 13.16 -18.74
CA ASN A 588 -10.28 12.98 -19.35
C ASN A 588 -9.96 11.50 -19.56
N VAL A 589 -10.28 10.65 -18.58
CA VAL A 589 -10.08 9.21 -18.70
C VAL A 589 -11.05 8.60 -19.71
N LEU A 590 -12.32 9.03 -19.73
CA LEU A 590 -13.34 8.60 -20.69
C LEU A 590 -12.92 8.89 -22.13
N THR A 591 -12.42 10.10 -22.42
CA THR A 591 -11.99 10.46 -23.78
C THR A 591 -10.72 9.72 -24.17
N ALA A 592 -9.71 9.64 -23.30
CA ALA A 592 -8.45 8.96 -23.59
C ALA A 592 -8.63 7.45 -23.79
N VAL A 593 -9.32 6.77 -22.86
CA VAL A 593 -9.61 5.33 -22.97
C VAL A 593 -10.57 5.08 -24.13
N GLY A 594 -11.60 5.90 -24.31
CA GLY A 594 -12.57 5.77 -25.41
C GLY A 594 -11.91 5.91 -26.78
N LEU A 595 -10.98 6.85 -26.94
CA LEU A 595 -10.23 7.04 -28.18
C LEU A 595 -9.26 5.87 -28.42
N ALA A 596 -8.47 5.48 -27.41
CA ALA A 596 -7.50 4.39 -27.53
C ALA A 596 -8.20 3.07 -27.92
N VAL A 597 -9.23 2.70 -27.17
CA VAL A 597 -9.97 1.44 -27.34
C VAL A 597 -10.85 1.46 -28.60
N GLY A 598 -11.53 2.58 -28.86
CA GLY A 598 -12.38 2.73 -30.05
C GLY A 598 -11.58 2.60 -31.34
N ILE A 599 -10.40 3.23 -31.40
CA ILE A 599 -9.51 3.11 -32.57
C ILE A 599 -9.02 1.68 -32.71
N ASP A 600 -8.56 1.05 -31.62
CA ASP A 600 -8.00 -0.29 -31.64
C ASP A 600 -9.00 -1.36 -32.11
N TYR A 601 -10.19 -1.37 -31.53
CA TYR A 601 -11.23 -2.36 -31.84
C TYR A 601 -11.72 -2.25 -33.29
N SER A 602 -11.86 -1.02 -33.78
CA SER A 602 -12.21 -0.80 -35.18
C SER A 602 -11.06 -1.11 -36.12
N LEU A 603 -9.80 -0.86 -35.74
CA LEU A 603 -8.60 -1.21 -36.50
C LEU A 603 -8.56 -2.70 -36.83
N PHE A 604 -8.78 -3.57 -35.84
CA PHE A 604 -8.75 -5.03 -36.04
C PHE A 604 -9.82 -5.52 -37.01
N ILE A 605 -11.07 -5.05 -36.84
CA ILE A 605 -12.19 -5.46 -37.70
C ILE A 605 -11.98 -4.94 -39.13
N VAL A 606 -11.54 -3.69 -39.29
CA VAL A 606 -11.23 -3.10 -40.60
C VAL A 606 -10.08 -3.84 -41.28
N SER A 607 -9.01 -4.15 -40.55
CA SER A 607 -7.87 -4.91 -41.07
C SER A 607 -8.32 -6.28 -41.57
N ARG A 608 -9.12 -7.00 -40.78
CA ARG A 608 -9.64 -8.31 -41.15
C ARG A 608 -10.58 -8.25 -42.35
N TYR A 609 -11.49 -7.27 -42.39
CA TYR A 609 -12.36 -7.06 -43.56
C TYR A 609 -11.55 -6.82 -44.84
N ARG A 610 -10.50 -5.99 -44.79
CA ARG A 610 -9.63 -5.73 -45.94
C ARG A 610 -8.83 -6.96 -46.37
N GLU A 611 -8.37 -7.76 -45.41
CA GLU A 611 -7.71 -9.06 -45.69
C GLU A 611 -8.64 -10.01 -46.45
N GLU A 612 -9.88 -10.17 -45.99
CA GLU A 612 -10.89 -11.03 -46.63
C GLU A 612 -11.34 -10.51 -48.01
N ARG A 613 -11.46 -9.19 -48.18
CA ARG A 613 -11.72 -8.57 -49.50
C ARG A 613 -10.58 -8.83 -50.48
N ARG A 614 -9.32 -8.73 -50.03
CA ARG A 614 -8.14 -9.08 -50.84
C ARG A 614 -8.06 -10.57 -51.14
N GLY A 615 -8.59 -11.41 -50.26
CA GLY A 615 -8.81 -12.84 -50.47
C GLY A 615 -9.90 -13.18 -51.49
N GLY A 616 -10.61 -12.18 -52.01
CA GLY A 616 -11.61 -12.33 -53.08
C GLY A 616 -13.05 -12.51 -52.59
N LEU A 617 -13.33 -12.43 -51.29
CA LEU A 617 -14.71 -12.52 -50.78
C LEU A 617 -15.54 -11.30 -51.16
N ASP A 618 -16.82 -11.50 -51.48
CA ASP A 618 -17.80 -10.42 -51.65
C ASP A 618 -17.95 -9.58 -50.38
N LYS A 619 -18.40 -8.32 -50.48
CA LYS A 619 -18.53 -7.36 -49.39
C LYS A 619 -19.32 -7.92 -48.21
N THR A 620 -20.46 -8.53 -48.48
CA THR A 620 -21.31 -9.10 -47.43
C THR A 620 -20.69 -10.34 -46.79
N ALA A 621 -20.05 -11.18 -47.60
CA ALA A 621 -19.32 -12.35 -47.14
C ALA A 621 -18.07 -11.98 -46.32
N ALA A 622 -17.35 -10.93 -46.72
CA ALA A 622 -16.19 -10.41 -46.02
C ALA A 622 -16.57 -9.80 -44.66
N ILE A 623 -17.68 -9.06 -44.58
CA ILE A 623 -18.22 -8.59 -43.29
C ILE A 623 -18.59 -9.78 -42.40
N ALA A 624 -19.26 -10.81 -42.94
CA ALA A 624 -19.62 -12.01 -42.19
C ALA A 624 -18.38 -12.76 -41.66
N ALA A 625 -17.34 -12.90 -42.47
CA ALA A 625 -16.08 -13.57 -42.11
C ALA A 625 -15.29 -12.79 -41.06
N ALA A 626 -15.17 -11.46 -41.23
CA ALA A 626 -14.56 -10.60 -40.23
C ALA A 626 -15.33 -10.63 -38.91
N SER A 627 -16.67 -10.65 -38.96
CA SER A 627 -17.51 -10.65 -37.76
C SER A 627 -17.47 -11.98 -37.00
N ALA A 628 -17.28 -13.09 -37.69
CA ALA A 628 -17.16 -14.42 -37.06
C ALA A 628 -15.85 -14.60 -36.26
N THR A 629 -14.85 -13.75 -36.50
CA THR A 629 -13.52 -13.85 -35.91
C THR A 629 -13.14 -12.59 -35.14
N ALA A 630 -12.84 -11.50 -35.83
CA ALA A 630 -12.39 -10.25 -35.23
C ALA A 630 -13.44 -9.61 -34.30
N SER A 631 -14.72 -9.55 -34.71
CA SER A 631 -15.76 -8.96 -33.85
C SER A 631 -16.05 -9.80 -32.59
N ASN A 632 -15.92 -11.13 -32.67
CA ASN A 632 -15.99 -11.98 -31.47
C ASN A 632 -14.83 -11.67 -30.52
N ALA A 633 -13.60 -11.61 -31.04
CA ALA A 633 -12.43 -11.27 -30.25
C ALA A 633 -12.62 -9.92 -29.55
N VAL A 634 -13.03 -8.87 -30.30
CA VAL A 634 -13.29 -7.52 -29.77
C VAL A 634 -14.38 -7.52 -28.68
N PHE A 635 -15.46 -8.28 -28.84
CA PHE A 635 -16.51 -8.36 -27.81
C PHE A 635 -15.99 -8.95 -26.50
N PHE A 636 -15.26 -10.08 -26.56
CA PHE A 636 -14.72 -10.72 -25.37
C PHE A 636 -13.63 -9.87 -24.72
N SER A 637 -12.77 -9.25 -25.52
CA SER A 637 -11.69 -8.42 -25.02
C SER A 637 -12.24 -7.14 -24.35
N GLY A 638 -13.15 -6.42 -25.01
CA GLY A 638 -13.82 -5.27 -24.41
C GLY A 638 -14.62 -5.59 -23.14
N MET A 639 -15.30 -6.73 -23.09
CA MET A 639 -15.98 -7.15 -21.86
C MET A 639 -14.98 -7.48 -20.74
N THR A 640 -13.81 -8.00 -21.08
CA THR A 640 -12.74 -8.25 -20.11
C THR A 640 -12.21 -6.93 -19.53
N VAL A 641 -12.07 -5.89 -20.34
CA VAL A 641 -11.68 -4.56 -19.87
C VAL A 641 -12.74 -3.95 -18.96
N VAL A 642 -14.03 -4.05 -19.33
CA VAL A 642 -15.14 -3.61 -18.46
C VAL A 642 -15.09 -4.34 -17.12
N LEU A 643 -14.89 -5.67 -17.13
CA LEU A 643 -14.77 -6.46 -15.91
C LEU A 643 -13.56 -6.08 -15.05
N ALA A 644 -12.43 -5.70 -15.65
CA ALA A 644 -11.29 -5.18 -14.90
C ALA A 644 -11.61 -3.83 -14.24
N LEU A 645 -12.32 -2.94 -14.95
CA LEU A 645 -12.74 -1.63 -14.46
C LEU A 645 -13.81 -1.70 -13.37
N VAL A 646 -14.62 -2.78 -13.31
CA VAL A 646 -15.53 -3.04 -12.17
C VAL A 646 -14.76 -3.12 -10.85
N GLY A 647 -13.48 -3.52 -10.88
CA GLY A 647 -12.61 -3.50 -9.71
C GLY A 647 -12.51 -2.12 -9.06
N MET A 648 -12.60 -1.03 -9.83
CA MET A 648 -12.59 0.34 -9.32
C MET A 648 -13.82 0.66 -8.47
N LEU A 649 -14.97 0.03 -8.75
CA LEU A 649 -16.20 0.24 -7.98
C LEU A 649 -16.15 -0.36 -6.57
N ILE A 650 -15.13 -1.19 -6.26
CA ILE A 650 -14.96 -1.82 -4.95
C ILE A 650 -14.40 -0.81 -3.93
N VAL A 651 -13.63 0.18 -4.38
CA VAL A 651 -13.02 1.18 -3.50
C VAL A 651 -14.10 2.19 -3.10
N PRO A 652 -14.34 2.43 -1.79
CA PRO A 652 -15.42 3.28 -1.31
C PRO A 652 -15.05 4.78 -1.39
N LEU A 653 -14.62 5.23 -2.57
CA LEU A 653 -14.22 6.60 -2.86
C LEU A 653 -14.84 7.05 -4.19
N SER A 654 -15.47 8.23 -4.20
CA SER A 654 -16.21 8.75 -5.36
C SER A 654 -15.35 8.86 -6.61
N ILE A 655 -14.07 9.22 -6.46
CA ILE A 655 -13.10 9.33 -7.56
C ILE A 655 -12.93 7.99 -8.30
N PHE A 656 -12.80 6.86 -7.59
CA PHE A 656 -12.64 5.54 -8.20
C PHE A 656 -13.91 5.09 -8.92
N VAL A 657 -15.06 5.29 -8.28
CA VAL A 657 -16.37 4.98 -8.86
C VAL A 657 -16.57 5.79 -10.14
N SER A 658 -16.28 7.09 -10.09
CA SER A 658 -16.44 7.99 -11.21
C SER A 658 -15.52 7.66 -12.39
N LEU A 659 -14.21 7.49 -12.13
CA LEU A 659 -13.24 7.09 -13.15
C LEU A 659 -13.60 5.73 -13.76
N GLY A 660 -14.03 4.78 -12.91
CA GLY A 660 -14.49 3.45 -13.34
C GLY A 660 -15.71 3.55 -14.25
N ILE A 661 -16.74 4.29 -13.87
CA ILE A 661 -17.96 4.51 -14.68
C ILE A 661 -17.64 5.18 -16.01
N GLY A 662 -16.81 6.24 -15.99
CA GLY A 662 -16.40 6.94 -17.21
C GLY A 662 -15.67 6.01 -18.18
N ALA A 663 -14.66 5.29 -17.70
CA ALA A 663 -13.90 4.33 -18.50
C ALA A 663 -14.77 3.15 -18.99
N MET A 664 -15.63 2.59 -18.15
CA MET A 664 -16.53 1.49 -18.53
C MET A 664 -17.53 1.94 -19.60
N SER A 665 -18.10 3.14 -19.46
CA SER A 665 -19.02 3.71 -20.44
C SER A 665 -18.33 3.91 -21.78
N ALA A 666 -17.08 4.38 -21.78
CA ALA A 666 -16.25 4.56 -22.96
C ALA A 666 -16.02 3.22 -23.69
N VAL A 667 -15.53 2.20 -22.97
CA VAL A 667 -15.21 0.88 -23.52
C VAL A 667 -16.48 0.17 -24.01
N PHE A 668 -17.54 0.18 -23.22
CA PHE A 668 -18.81 -0.46 -23.57
C PHE A 668 -19.39 0.13 -24.86
N THR A 669 -19.38 1.45 -24.97
CA THR A 669 -19.90 2.15 -26.14
C THR A 669 -19.00 1.94 -27.36
N ALA A 670 -17.67 1.91 -27.18
CA ALA A 670 -16.71 1.59 -28.24
C ALA A 670 -16.93 0.18 -28.81
N VAL A 671 -17.16 -0.82 -27.94
CA VAL A 671 -17.54 -2.18 -28.37
C VAL A 671 -18.87 -2.16 -29.11
N ALA A 672 -19.88 -1.46 -28.59
CA ALA A 672 -21.17 -1.35 -29.26
C ALA A 672 -21.04 -0.73 -30.67
N ALA A 673 -20.23 0.32 -30.82
CA ALA A 673 -19.97 0.96 -32.10
C ALA A 673 -19.19 0.04 -33.06
N ALA A 674 -18.16 -0.67 -32.57
CA ALA A 674 -17.40 -1.63 -33.35
C ALA A 674 -18.24 -2.83 -33.84
N LEU A 675 -19.25 -3.24 -33.07
CA LEU A 675 -20.13 -4.36 -33.43
C LEU A 675 -21.35 -3.97 -34.28
N THR A 676 -21.75 -2.70 -34.26
CA THR A 676 -22.97 -2.23 -34.96
C THR A 676 -22.67 -1.21 -36.05
N LEU A 677 -22.11 -0.07 -35.66
CA LEU A 677 -21.86 1.08 -36.53
C LEU A 677 -20.77 0.78 -37.56
N LEU A 678 -19.71 0.07 -37.17
CA LEU A 678 -18.63 -0.29 -38.08
C LEU A 678 -19.09 -1.20 -39.24
N PRO A 679 -19.78 -2.35 -39.01
CA PRO A 679 -20.34 -3.15 -40.09
C PRO A 679 -21.27 -2.35 -41.03
N ALA A 680 -22.05 -1.40 -40.50
CA ALA A 680 -22.90 -0.52 -41.30
C ALA A 680 -22.07 0.40 -42.22
N PHE A 681 -21.01 1.03 -41.70
CA PHE A 681 -20.09 1.83 -42.52
C PHE A 681 -19.37 0.97 -43.55
N LEU A 682 -18.82 -0.19 -43.18
CA LEU A 682 -18.20 -1.12 -44.13
C LEU A 682 -19.19 -1.52 -45.23
N ALA A 683 -20.46 -1.74 -44.87
CA ALA A 683 -21.54 -2.05 -45.79
C ALA A 683 -21.97 -0.87 -46.69
N LEU A 684 -21.59 0.37 -46.40
CA LEU A 684 -21.77 1.50 -47.31
C LEU A 684 -20.52 1.71 -48.17
N LEU A 685 -19.34 1.77 -47.53
CA LEU A 685 -18.07 2.05 -48.21
C LEU A 685 -17.67 0.95 -49.21
N GLY A 686 -17.83 -0.33 -48.86
CA GLY A 686 -17.38 -1.43 -49.71
C GLY A 686 -15.90 -1.31 -50.06
N ASP A 687 -15.58 -1.23 -51.35
CA ASP A 687 -14.21 -1.07 -51.86
C ASP A 687 -13.67 0.37 -51.75
N ARG A 688 -14.55 1.34 -51.50
CA ARG A 688 -14.13 2.74 -51.28
C ARG A 688 -13.38 2.91 -49.96
N ILE A 689 -13.29 1.89 -49.11
CA ILE A 689 -12.42 1.90 -47.93
C ILE A 689 -10.95 2.08 -48.31
N ASP A 690 -10.56 1.62 -49.50
CA ASP A 690 -9.24 1.78 -50.08
C ASP A 690 -9.13 3.03 -50.98
N ALA A 691 -10.11 3.93 -50.94
CA ALA A 691 -10.04 5.21 -51.65
C ALA A 691 -9.05 6.18 -50.97
N LEU A 692 -8.54 7.15 -51.73
CA LEU A 692 -7.51 8.10 -51.28
C LEU A 692 -6.24 7.38 -50.77
N LYS A 693 -5.68 6.52 -51.62
CA LYS A 693 -4.41 5.83 -51.37
C LYS A 693 -3.27 6.82 -51.33
N VAL A 694 -2.35 6.63 -50.39
CA VAL A 694 -1.14 7.45 -50.30
C VAL A 694 -0.05 6.83 -51.20
N PRO A 695 0.36 7.48 -52.32
CA PRO A 695 1.16 6.84 -53.38
C PRO A 695 2.52 6.31 -52.91
N TRP A 696 3.18 7.00 -51.97
CA TRP A 696 4.47 6.59 -51.42
C TRP A 696 4.38 5.49 -50.35
N LEU A 697 3.18 5.19 -49.87
CA LEU A 697 2.90 4.07 -48.97
C LEU A 697 2.34 2.84 -49.70
N ASP A 698 2.23 2.88 -51.03
CA ASP A 698 1.74 1.75 -51.83
C ASP A 698 2.74 0.58 -51.79
N ARG A 699 2.61 -0.22 -50.72
CA ARG A 699 3.31 -1.48 -50.47
C ARG A 699 2.47 -2.67 -50.93
N SER A 700 1.63 -2.50 -51.95
CA SER A 700 0.79 -3.58 -52.52
C SER A 700 1.57 -4.85 -52.93
N GLY A 701 2.90 -4.80 -53.03
CA GLY A 701 3.78 -5.96 -53.24
C GLY A 701 4.67 -6.42 -52.06
N ARG A 702 4.66 -5.78 -50.88
CA ARG A 702 5.62 -6.06 -49.78
C ARG A 702 5.12 -6.98 -48.67
N THR A 703 3.93 -7.59 -48.82
CA THR A 703 3.39 -8.56 -47.87
C THR A 703 4.25 -9.83 -47.73
N ARG A 704 5.26 -10.10 -48.56
CA ARG A 704 6.26 -11.16 -48.29
C ARG A 704 7.47 -10.71 -47.47
N GLY A 705 7.79 -9.41 -47.42
CA GLY A 705 9.05 -8.89 -46.86
C GLY A 705 9.01 -8.56 -45.36
N GLU A 706 7.91 -7.98 -44.86
CA GLU A 706 7.74 -7.62 -43.43
C GLU A 706 7.52 -8.84 -42.55
N HIS A 707 6.83 -9.85 -43.09
CA HIS A 707 6.81 -11.23 -42.61
C HIS A 707 8.24 -11.77 -42.36
N GLY A 708 9.22 -11.36 -43.18
CA GLY A 708 10.62 -11.75 -43.01
C GLY A 708 11.33 -11.08 -41.81
N TRP A 709 11.04 -9.83 -41.45
CA TRP A 709 11.72 -9.18 -40.31
C TRP A 709 11.19 -9.68 -38.97
N TRP A 710 9.88 -9.62 -38.75
CA TRP A 710 9.26 -10.16 -37.54
C TRP A 710 9.50 -11.66 -37.40
N GLY A 711 9.40 -12.42 -38.50
CA GLY A 711 9.74 -13.85 -38.50
C GLY A 711 11.23 -14.12 -38.26
N ARG A 712 12.15 -13.22 -38.62
CA ARG A 712 13.58 -13.34 -38.26
C ARG A 712 13.80 -13.02 -36.78
N THR A 713 13.16 -11.98 -36.26
CA THR A 713 13.25 -11.60 -34.84
C THR A 713 12.66 -12.70 -33.95
N ALA A 714 11.47 -13.20 -34.25
CA ALA A 714 10.85 -14.33 -33.56
C ALA A 714 11.75 -15.57 -33.59
N ARG A 715 12.28 -15.96 -34.77
CA ARG A 715 13.24 -17.07 -34.86
C ARG A 715 14.53 -16.83 -34.07
N ARG A 716 15.03 -15.59 -33.99
CA ARG A 716 16.23 -15.27 -33.21
C ARG A 716 15.96 -15.40 -31.70
N VAL A 717 14.83 -14.89 -31.22
CA VAL A 717 14.37 -15.05 -29.84
C VAL A 717 14.21 -16.53 -29.50
N MET A 718 13.54 -17.30 -30.36
CA MET A 718 13.29 -18.73 -30.15
C MET A 718 14.53 -19.62 -30.31
N ARG A 719 15.59 -19.15 -30.96
CA ARG A 719 16.87 -19.89 -31.04
C ARG A 719 17.65 -19.89 -29.72
N ARG A 720 17.45 -18.88 -28.87
CA ARG A 720 18.06 -18.77 -27.55
C ARG A 720 17.02 -18.30 -26.51
N PRO A 721 15.97 -19.10 -26.28
CA PRO A 721 14.81 -18.64 -25.54
C PRO A 721 15.14 -18.36 -24.07
N VAL A 722 16.07 -19.11 -23.45
CA VAL A 722 16.55 -18.82 -22.08
C VAL A 722 17.20 -17.45 -21.98
N VAL A 723 18.07 -17.10 -22.94
CA VAL A 723 18.79 -15.81 -22.93
C VAL A 723 17.82 -14.66 -23.17
N SER A 724 16.92 -14.80 -24.15
CA SER A 724 15.92 -13.78 -24.45
C SER A 724 14.93 -13.58 -23.31
N LEU A 725 14.46 -14.66 -22.68
CA LEU A 725 13.58 -14.58 -21.51
C LEU A 725 14.30 -13.91 -20.34
N THR A 726 15.54 -14.33 -20.04
CA THR A 726 16.31 -13.76 -18.92
C THR A 726 16.58 -12.28 -19.12
N LEU A 727 17.01 -11.86 -20.31
CA LEU A 727 17.25 -10.44 -20.61
C LEU A 727 15.96 -9.61 -20.57
N GLY A 728 14.86 -10.12 -21.13
CA GLY A 728 13.58 -9.42 -21.12
C GLY A 728 13.00 -9.28 -19.72
N VAL A 729 13.03 -10.34 -18.93
CA VAL A 729 12.58 -10.32 -17.54
C VAL A 729 13.50 -9.45 -16.68
N LEU A 730 14.81 -9.53 -16.86
CA LEU A 730 15.76 -8.69 -16.11
C LEU A 730 15.61 -7.21 -16.44
N LEU A 731 15.35 -6.87 -17.71
CA LEU A 731 15.03 -5.50 -18.11
C LEU A 731 13.76 -5.00 -17.40
N LEU A 732 12.68 -5.79 -17.44
CA LEU A 732 11.42 -5.39 -16.82
C LEU A 732 11.53 -5.34 -15.29
N LEU A 733 12.23 -6.27 -14.65
CA LEU A 733 12.49 -6.24 -13.20
C LEU A 733 13.39 -5.07 -12.80
N ALA A 734 14.39 -4.73 -13.60
CA ALA A 734 15.23 -3.56 -13.36
C ALA A 734 14.41 -2.26 -13.45
N LEU A 735 13.50 -2.18 -14.42
CA LEU A 735 12.59 -1.04 -14.56
C LEU A 735 11.51 -1.02 -13.47
N ALA A 736 11.12 -2.18 -12.94
CA ALA A 736 10.16 -2.32 -11.85
C ALA A 736 10.79 -2.08 -10.46
N ALA A 737 12.11 -2.22 -10.29
CA ALA A 737 12.78 -2.05 -8.99
C ALA A 737 12.44 -0.73 -8.26
N PRO A 738 12.35 0.43 -8.93
CA PRO A 738 11.97 1.71 -8.31
C PRO A 738 10.55 1.73 -7.73
N LEU A 739 9.65 0.83 -8.16
CA LEU A 739 8.32 0.69 -7.55
C LEU A 739 8.40 0.48 -6.03
N LEU A 740 9.45 -0.19 -5.54
CA LEU A 740 9.63 -0.45 -4.10
C LEU A 740 9.90 0.82 -3.28
N THR A 741 10.23 1.92 -3.95
CA THR A 741 10.45 3.25 -3.35
C THR A 741 9.31 4.22 -3.61
N MET A 742 8.25 3.78 -4.30
CA MET A 742 7.10 4.62 -4.64
C MET A 742 6.46 5.17 -3.37
N ARG A 743 6.34 6.50 -3.30
CA ARG A 743 5.53 7.17 -2.28
C ARG A 743 4.25 7.67 -2.90
N THR A 744 3.11 7.31 -2.31
CA THR A 744 1.80 7.81 -2.72
C THR A 744 1.37 8.97 -1.83
N GLY A 745 0.57 9.88 -2.39
CA GLY A 745 0.10 11.06 -1.67
C GLY A 745 -1.20 11.60 -2.23
N GLY A 746 -1.54 12.79 -1.77
CA GLY A 746 -2.76 13.48 -2.09
C GLY A 746 -2.61 14.58 -3.11
N PHE A 747 -3.76 14.96 -3.67
CA PHE A 747 -3.88 16.12 -4.52
C PHE A 747 -3.63 17.38 -3.70
N SER A 748 -2.63 18.17 -4.08
CA SER A 748 -2.36 19.48 -3.48
C SER A 748 -2.24 20.54 -4.57
N ALA A 749 -2.72 21.75 -4.26
CA ALA A 749 -2.57 22.93 -5.11
C ALA A 749 -1.10 23.29 -5.37
N ASP A 750 -0.15 22.73 -4.62
CA ASP A 750 1.29 22.86 -4.84
C ASP A 750 1.74 22.32 -6.21
N THR A 751 1.00 21.35 -6.77
CA THR A 751 1.30 20.74 -8.07
C THR A 751 0.86 21.57 -9.28
N PHE A 752 0.16 22.69 -9.06
CA PHE A 752 -0.33 23.52 -10.15
C PHE A 752 0.78 24.40 -10.74
N PRO A 753 0.70 24.76 -12.03
CA PRO A 753 1.62 25.73 -12.61
C PRO A 753 1.52 27.07 -11.89
N THR A 754 2.65 27.76 -11.72
CA THR A 754 2.75 29.09 -11.08
C THR A 754 1.94 30.19 -11.78
N THR A 755 1.34 29.91 -12.95
CA THR A 755 0.41 30.81 -13.64
C THR A 755 -0.97 30.87 -12.98
N TYR A 756 -1.33 29.90 -12.14
CA TYR A 756 -2.64 29.82 -11.48
C TYR A 756 -2.65 30.51 -10.13
N MET A 757 -3.78 31.13 -9.77
CA MET A 757 -3.87 31.95 -8.55
C MET A 757 -3.76 31.11 -7.28
N SER A 758 -4.45 29.98 -7.22
CA SER A 758 -4.41 29.05 -6.07
C SER A 758 -2.98 28.69 -5.67
N LYS A 759 -2.12 28.37 -6.65
CA LYS A 759 -0.69 28.08 -6.47
C LYS A 759 0.08 29.29 -5.95
N ARG A 760 -0.08 30.45 -6.60
CA ARG A 760 0.61 31.68 -6.19
C ARG A 760 0.24 32.10 -4.77
N GLY A 761 -1.06 32.04 -4.44
CA GLY A 761 -1.57 32.36 -3.11
C GLY A 761 -1.05 31.38 -2.07
N LEU A 762 -1.01 30.08 -2.38
CA LEU A 762 -0.42 29.07 -1.52
C LEU A 762 1.08 29.29 -1.31
N ASP A 763 1.83 29.60 -2.37
CA ASP A 763 3.28 29.88 -2.31
C ASP A 763 3.60 31.11 -1.47
N MET A 764 2.78 32.16 -1.57
CA MET A 764 2.92 33.36 -0.74
C MET A 764 2.57 33.06 0.72
N LEU A 765 1.50 32.28 0.96
CA LEU A 765 1.11 31.86 2.30
C LEU A 765 2.20 30.99 2.97
N LYS A 766 2.75 30.00 2.26
CA LYS A 766 3.86 29.14 2.74
C LYS A 766 5.15 29.93 2.98
N ARG A 767 5.39 31.01 2.24
CA ARG A 767 6.60 31.85 2.36
C ARG A 767 6.58 32.75 3.57
N ASP A 768 5.42 33.39 3.83
CA ASP A 768 5.34 34.52 4.76
C ASP A 768 4.62 34.16 6.08
N PHE A 769 3.99 32.99 6.15
CA PHE A 769 3.23 32.49 7.30
C PHE A 769 3.59 31.02 7.63
N ALA A 770 3.26 30.58 8.85
CA ALA A 770 3.51 29.20 9.29
C ALA A 770 2.76 28.16 8.43
N ALA A 771 3.44 27.05 8.12
CA ALA A 771 3.05 26.07 7.10
C ALA A 771 1.65 25.44 7.29
N GLY A 772 1.19 25.23 8.54
CA GLY A 772 -0.11 24.60 8.79
C GLY A 772 -1.30 25.57 8.90
N MET A 773 -1.14 26.88 8.68
CA MET A 773 -2.27 27.82 8.75
C MET A 773 -3.29 27.65 7.61
N SER A 774 -2.91 27.01 6.51
CA SER A 774 -3.80 26.77 5.37
C SER A 774 -4.80 25.64 5.58
N GLU A 775 -4.44 24.63 6.38
CA GLU A 775 -5.21 23.38 6.53
C GLU A 775 -5.28 22.98 8.02
N PRO A 776 -6.15 23.62 8.82
CA PRO A 776 -6.28 23.30 10.24
C PRO A 776 -6.81 21.88 10.43
N THR A 777 -6.20 21.15 11.35
CA THR A 777 -6.73 19.88 11.86
C THR A 777 -7.89 20.17 12.80
N LEU A 778 -8.97 19.41 12.64
CA LEU A 778 -10.18 19.55 13.44
C LEU A 778 -10.33 18.35 14.35
N VAL A 779 -10.58 18.57 15.64
CA VAL A 779 -10.98 17.51 16.56
C VAL A 779 -12.41 17.81 17.02
N VAL A 780 -13.33 16.96 16.61
CA VAL A 780 -14.76 17.07 16.88
C VAL A 780 -15.13 16.12 18.00
N VAL A 781 -15.59 16.68 19.11
CA VAL A 781 -16.05 15.95 20.30
C VAL A 781 -17.58 15.99 20.32
N ASP A 782 -18.22 14.85 20.05
CA ASP A 782 -19.66 14.63 20.21
C ASP A 782 -19.92 14.13 21.63
N GLY A 783 -20.27 15.05 22.52
CA GLY A 783 -20.46 14.80 23.96
C GLY A 783 -20.84 16.07 24.72
N ASP A 784 -21.68 15.92 25.74
CA ASP A 784 -22.16 17.04 26.55
C ASP A 784 -21.02 17.67 27.38
N VAL A 785 -20.59 18.86 26.99
CA VAL A 785 -19.54 19.64 27.68
C VAL A 785 -20.03 20.16 29.04
N ALA A 786 -21.33 20.10 29.34
CA ALA A 786 -21.88 20.31 30.68
C ALA A 786 -21.55 19.17 31.65
N ASP A 787 -21.24 17.97 31.14
CA ASP A 787 -20.74 16.87 31.95
C ASP A 787 -19.31 17.17 32.47
N ALA A 788 -19.11 17.02 33.78
CA ALA A 788 -17.84 17.35 34.43
C ALA A 788 -16.69 16.40 34.02
N GLY A 789 -17.00 15.19 33.55
CA GLY A 789 -16.07 14.22 32.98
C GLY A 789 -15.59 14.65 31.59
N VAL A 790 -16.51 14.98 30.69
CA VAL A 790 -16.19 15.44 29.32
C VAL A 790 -15.41 16.75 29.36
N ARG A 791 -15.81 17.70 30.20
CA ARG A 791 -15.08 18.98 30.36
C ARG A 791 -13.65 18.79 30.85
N ARG A 792 -13.43 17.96 31.89
CA ARG A 792 -12.08 17.67 32.39
C ARG A 792 -11.23 16.95 31.36
N ALA A 793 -11.84 16.06 30.56
CA ALA A 793 -11.17 15.38 29.48
C ALA A 793 -10.73 16.35 28.38
N LEU A 794 -11.61 17.28 27.99
CA LEU A 794 -11.30 18.32 27.01
C LEU A 794 -10.20 19.27 27.51
N GLU A 795 -10.28 19.77 28.75
CA GLU A 795 -9.24 20.61 29.38
C GLU A 795 -7.90 19.87 29.43
N GLY A 796 -7.89 18.63 29.93
CA GLY A 796 -6.68 17.82 29.99
C GLY A 796 -6.16 17.35 28.63
N PHE A 797 -6.99 17.38 27.58
CA PHE A 797 -6.57 17.11 26.20
C PHE A 797 -5.88 18.33 25.61
N VAL A 798 -6.44 19.54 25.81
CA VAL A 798 -5.80 20.81 25.41
C VAL A 798 -4.44 20.96 26.11
N ASP A 799 -4.36 20.73 27.42
CA ASP A 799 -3.09 20.77 28.17
C ASP A 799 -2.05 19.80 27.58
N ARG A 800 -2.48 18.60 27.19
CA ARG A 800 -1.59 17.58 26.56
C ARG A 800 -1.12 17.99 25.18
N LEU A 801 -1.97 18.62 24.38
CA LEU A 801 -1.60 19.11 23.06
C LEU A 801 -0.59 20.27 23.16
N GLU A 802 -0.79 21.18 24.12
CA GLU A 802 0.15 22.26 24.40
C GLU A 802 1.51 21.73 24.90
N ASP A 803 1.51 20.68 25.74
CA ASP A 803 2.74 20.02 26.22
C ASP A 803 3.48 19.22 25.13
N ASP A 804 2.76 18.67 24.15
CA ASP A 804 3.33 17.87 23.06
C ASP A 804 4.13 18.75 22.07
N GLY A 805 3.69 19.98 21.84
CA GLY A 805 4.39 20.99 21.05
C GLY A 805 4.37 20.75 19.53
N ARG A 806 3.80 19.64 19.03
CA ARG A 806 3.56 19.44 17.58
C ARG A 806 2.28 20.13 17.09
N PHE A 807 1.36 20.47 18.00
CA PHE A 807 0.06 21.05 17.69
C PHE A 807 -0.08 22.41 18.38
N THR A 808 -0.49 23.42 17.62
CA THR A 808 -0.88 24.71 18.16
C THR A 808 -2.40 24.83 18.11
N VAL A 809 -3.05 24.88 19.27
CA VAL A 809 -4.50 25.11 19.35
C VAL A 809 -4.82 26.55 18.95
N THR A 810 -5.61 26.72 17.91
CA THR A 810 -5.96 28.04 17.35
C THR A 810 -7.37 28.48 17.71
N GLY A 811 -8.27 27.54 18.02
CA GLY A 811 -9.63 27.85 18.42
C GLY A 811 -10.36 26.66 19.05
N LEU A 812 -11.32 26.98 19.90
CA LEU A 812 -12.31 26.03 20.42
C LEU A 812 -13.69 26.66 20.23
N SER A 813 -14.55 25.96 19.50
CA SER A 813 -15.94 26.34 19.31
C SER A 813 -16.88 25.26 19.84
N MET A 814 -18.11 25.65 20.18
CA MET A 814 -19.15 24.76 20.67
C MET A 814 -20.47 25.09 19.96
N ASP A 815 -21.33 24.09 19.80
CA ASP A 815 -22.71 24.29 19.35
C ASP A 815 -23.55 25.02 20.42
N ALA A 816 -24.76 25.48 20.06
CA ALA A 816 -25.61 26.23 20.99
C ALA A 816 -26.02 25.42 22.24
N ASP A 817 -26.12 24.09 22.10
CA ASP A 817 -26.55 23.18 23.15
C ASP A 817 -25.37 22.68 24.03
N GLY A 818 -24.12 22.94 23.64
CA GLY A 818 -22.93 22.43 24.31
C GLY A 818 -22.72 20.91 24.16
N SER A 819 -23.39 20.30 23.19
CA SER A 819 -23.35 18.87 22.88
C SER A 819 -22.25 18.48 21.89
N LEU A 820 -21.70 19.49 21.19
CA LEU A 820 -20.62 19.34 20.23
C LEU A 820 -19.54 20.39 20.51
N ALA A 821 -18.29 19.96 20.64
CA ALA A 821 -17.14 20.84 20.70
C ALA A 821 -16.20 20.59 19.52
N VAL A 822 -15.75 21.64 18.86
CA VAL A 822 -14.82 21.58 17.73
C VAL A 822 -13.55 22.32 18.11
N LEU A 823 -12.46 21.57 18.25
CA LEU A 823 -11.13 22.10 18.50
C LEU A 823 -10.38 22.23 17.17
N GLN A 824 -9.92 23.44 16.86
CA GLN A 824 -9.09 23.72 15.70
C GLN A 824 -7.63 23.80 16.14
N MET A 825 -6.77 23.10 15.42
CA MET A 825 -5.33 23.13 15.67
C MET A 825 -4.54 23.14 14.37
N VAL A 826 -3.36 23.72 14.43
CA VAL A 826 -2.43 23.84 13.33
C VAL A 826 -1.17 23.05 13.66
N LEU A 827 -0.61 22.37 12.65
CA LEU A 827 0.69 21.70 12.76
C LEU A 827 1.79 22.65 12.29
N ASP A 828 2.97 22.56 12.91
CA ASP A 828 4.14 23.34 12.48
C ASP A 828 4.83 22.75 11.23
N THR A 829 4.36 21.60 10.75
CA THR A 829 4.88 20.88 9.57
C THR A 829 3.96 21.05 8.37
N ASP A 830 4.46 20.78 7.16
CA ASP A 830 3.61 20.72 5.96
C ASP A 830 2.54 19.63 6.12
N ALA A 831 1.29 19.98 5.81
CA ALA A 831 0.11 19.15 6.00
C ALA A 831 0.15 17.83 5.21
N GLN A 832 0.93 17.75 4.13
CA GLN A 832 1.04 16.56 3.29
C GLN A 832 2.25 15.68 3.64
N SER A 833 3.09 16.12 4.59
CA SER A 833 4.29 15.40 5.02
C SER A 833 3.97 14.10 5.77
N GLU A 834 4.90 13.14 5.73
CA GLU A 834 4.81 11.92 6.52
C GLU A 834 4.82 12.22 8.03
N GLU A 835 5.50 13.30 8.43
CA GLU A 835 5.52 13.81 9.79
C GLU A 835 4.12 14.26 10.24
N ALA A 836 3.39 15.01 9.40
CA ALA A 836 2.02 15.42 9.68
C ALA A 836 1.07 14.21 9.77
N ARG A 837 1.17 13.25 8.83
CA ARG A 837 0.38 12.00 8.87
C ARG A 837 0.66 11.19 10.13
N ALA A 838 1.93 11.06 10.53
CA ALA A 838 2.31 10.38 11.75
C ALA A 838 1.77 11.10 13.01
N ALA A 839 1.77 12.43 13.01
CA ALA A 839 1.19 13.23 14.09
C ALA A 839 -0.34 13.04 14.19
N ILE A 840 -1.07 13.07 13.07
CA ILE A 840 -2.52 12.81 13.06
C ILE A 840 -2.84 11.36 13.46
N ARG A 841 -2.02 10.39 13.03
CA ARG A 841 -2.17 8.98 13.45
C ARG A 841 -2.01 8.83 14.96
N ASP A 842 -0.98 9.45 15.54
CA ASP A 842 -0.76 9.45 16.99
C ASP A 842 -1.85 10.24 17.76
N LEU A 843 -2.37 11.32 17.16
CA LEU A 843 -3.51 12.06 17.70
C LEU A 843 -4.74 11.15 17.83
N ARG A 844 -5.04 10.37 16.78
CA ARG A 844 -6.17 9.44 16.71
C ARG A 844 -5.99 8.18 17.57
N GLU A 845 -4.82 7.56 17.54
CA GLU A 845 -4.58 6.25 18.17
C GLU A 845 -4.12 6.35 19.63
N THR A 846 -3.48 7.47 20.02
CA THR A 846 -2.90 7.63 21.35
C THR A 846 -3.56 8.76 22.15
N LEU A 847 -3.54 9.99 21.63
CA LEU A 847 -3.90 11.18 22.42
C LEU A 847 -5.41 11.29 22.69
N VAL A 848 -6.23 11.03 21.66
CA VAL A 848 -7.70 11.05 21.78
C VAL A 848 -8.19 9.94 22.73
N PRO A 849 -7.85 8.64 22.54
CA PRO A 849 -8.28 7.59 23.46
C PRO A 849 -7.78 7.81 24.89
N ALA A 850 -6.53 8.23 25.08
CA ALA A 850 -6.00 8.53 26.41
C ALA A 850 -6.73 9.68 27.13
N SER A 851 -7.50 10.49 26.41
CA SER A 851 -8.21 11.64 26.96
C SER A 851 -9.69 11.37 27.18
N PHE A 852 -10.33 10.70 26.24
CA PHE A 852 -11.79 10.58 26.21
C PHE A 852 -12.31 9.16 26.53
N ASP A 853 -11.46 8.14 26.61
CA ASP A 853 -11.91 6.79 26.99
C ASP A 853 -12.55 6.76 28.37
N GLY A 854 -13.79 6.24 28.44
CA GLY A 854 -14.57 6.17 29.68
C GLY A 854 -15.39 7.41 30.01
N THR A 855 -15.34 8.47 29.19
CA THR A 855 -16.18 9.67 29.34
C THR A 855 -17.55 9.53 28.68
N GLY A 856 -17.69 8.61 27.71
CA GLY A 856 -18.90 8.43 26.90
C GLY A 856 -19.01 9.38 25.70
N ALA A 857 -18.09 10.33 25.53
CA ALA A 857 -18.02 11.20 24.35
C ALA A 857 -17.35 10.47 23.17
N ALA A 858 -17.89 10.63 21.96
CA ALA A 858 -17.27 10.17 20.73
C ALA A 858 -16.41 11.30 20.13
N VAL A 859 -15.17 11.00 19.77
CA VAL A 859 -14.24 12.00 19.26
C VAL A 859 -13.72 11.59 17.90
N TYR A 860 -13.80 12.50 16.94
CA TYR A 860 -13.43 12.30 15.55
C TYR A 860 -12.39 13.35 15.14
N VAL A 861 -11.34 12.92 14.44
CA VAL A 861 -10.31 13.82 13.93
C VAL A 861 -10.53 14.02 12.43
N GLY A 862 -10.81 15.26 12.04
CA GLY A 862 -11.00 15.71 10.67
C GLY A 862 -10.04 16.83 10.27
N GLY A 863 -10.42 17.57 9.23
CA GLY A 863 -9.53 18.47 8.49
C GLY A 863 -8.89 17.77 7.28
N ASP A 864 -8.33 18.55 6.37
CA ASP A 864 -7.88 18.07 5.05
C ASP A 864 -6.73 17.07 5.15
N THR A 865 -5.77 17.28 6.05
CA THR A 865 -4.70 16.32 6.33
C THR A 865 -5.26 14.95 6.75
N ALA A 866 -6.27 14.96 7.62
CA ALA A 866 -6.88 13.76 8.16
C ALA A 866 -7.74 13.05 7.09
N ALA A 867 -8.45 13.81 6.26
CA ALA A 867 -9.17 13.30 5.09
C ALA A 867 -8.21 12.68 4.06
N GLN A 868 -7.10 13.34 3.76
CA GLN A 868 -6.13 12.81 2.80
C GLN A 868 -5.48 11.52 3.32
N MET A 869 -5.12 11.48 4.61
CA MET A 869 -4.64 10.28 5.27
C MET A 869 -5.66 9.13 5.19
N ASP A 870 -6.95 9.39 5.47
CA ASP A 870 -8.02 8.38 5.36
C ASP A 870 -8.18 7.88 3.91
N SER A 871 -8.08 8.77 2.93
CA SER A 871 -8.16 8.42 1.51
C SER A 871 -7.00 7.52 1.06
N THR A 872 -5.78 7.84 1.49
CA THR A 872 -4.59 7.03 1.24
C THR A 872 -4.67 5.67 1.95
N ASP A 873 -5.01 5.65 3.24
CA ASP A 873 -5.16 4.40 4.02
C ASP A 873 -6.26 3.50 3.42
N MET A 874 -7.37 4.08 2.93
CA MET A 874 -8.40 3.33 2.19
C MET A 874 -7.87 2.78 0.87
N THR A 875 -7.20 3.60 0.07
CA THR A 875 -6.67 3.15 -1.23
C THR A 875 -5.67 2.00 -1.05
N ASP A 876 -4.76 2.11 -0.10
CA ASP A 876 -3.77 1.09 0.22
C ASP A 876 -4.41 -0.18 0.79
N GLY A 877 -5.46 -0.04 1.61
CA GLY A 877 -6.21 -1.17 2.15
C GLY A 877 -7.00 -1.95 1.08
N TYR A 878 -7.62 -1.25 0.13
CA TYR A 878 -8.44 -1.88 -0.91
C TYR A 878 -7.65 -2.31 -2.15
N MET A 879 -6.49 -1.70 -2.44
CA MET A 879 -5.68 -2.02 -3.63
C MET A 879 -5.37 -3.52 -3.77
N PRO A 880 -4.90 -4.25 -2.74
CA PRO A 880 -4.67 -5.69 -2.82
C PRO A 880 -5.95 -6.49 -3.12
N ILE A 881 -7.10 -6.04 -2.60
CA ILE A 881 -8.40 -6.67 -2.82
C ILE A 881 -8.81 -6.51 -4.28
N VAL A 882 -8.72 -5.29 -4.82
CA VAL A 882 -9.04 -5.00 -6.22
C VAL A 882 -8.13 -5.79 -7.16
N ILE A 883 -6.82 -5.79 -6.91
CA ILE A 883 -5.85 -6.59 -7.68
C ILE A 883 -6.23 -8.07 -7.61
N GLY A 884 -6.50 -8.61 -6.42
CA GLY A 884 -6.90 -10.00 -6.25
C GLY A 884 -8.17 -10.37 -7.02
N VAL A 885 -9.18 -9.50 -7.01
CA VAL A 885 -10.45 -9.71 -7.73
C VAL A 885 -10.23 -9.66 -9.24
N VAL A 886 -9.56 -8.62 -9.76
CA VAL A 886 -9.28 -8.47 -11.19
C VAL A 886 -8.45 -9.65 -11.70
N LEU A 887 -7.37 -10.01 -11.00
CA LEU A 887 -6.53 -11.16 -11.38
C LEU A 887 -7.31 -12.47 -11.38
N SER A 888 -8.16 -12.69 -10.37
CA SER A 888 -8.99 -13.90 -10.28
C SER A 888 -10.01 -13.98 -11.42
N LEU A 889 -10.69 -12.86 -11.69
CA LEU A 889 -11.70 -12.79 -12.74
C LEU A 889 -11.08 -12.98 -14.12
N SER A 890 -9.96 -12.33 -14.37
CA SER A 890 -9.18 -12.48 -15.60
C SER A 890 -8.56 -13.86 -15.74
N PHE A 891 -8.07 -14.45 -14.66
CA PHE A 891 -7.61 -15.84 -14.65
C PHE A 891 -8.72 -16.80 -15.09
N VAL A 892 -9.91 -16.66 -14.50
CA VAL A 892 -11.08 -17.47 -14.87
C VAL A 892 -11.45 -17.24 -16.33
N LEU A 893 -11.46 -15.99 -16.79
CA LEU A 893 -11.80 -15.66 -18.18
C LEU A 893 -10.79 -16.26 -19.16
N LEU A 894 -9.49 -16.10 -18.91
CA LEU A 894 -8.42 -16.67 -19.75
C LEU A 894 -8.42 -18.21 -19.70
N LEU A 895 -8.71 -18.79 -18.54
CA LEU A 895 -8.86 -20.24 -18.39
C LEU A 895 -10.06 -20.75 -19.21
N LEU A 896 -11.18 -20.05 -19.22
CA LEU A 896 -12.35 -20.41 -20.04
C LEU A 896 -12.09 -20.21 -21.54
N ALA A 897 -11.39 -19.13 -21.90
CA ALA A 897 -11.01 -18.75 -23.26
C ALA A 897 -10.06 -19.75 -23.92
N PHE A 898 -8.94 -20.03 -23.25
CA PHE A 898 -7.86 -20.85 -23.79
C PHE A 898 -7.91 -22.30 -23.34
N ARG A 899 -8.67 -22.60 -22.28
CA ARG A 899 -8.72 -23.93 -21.65
C ARG A 899 -7.32 -24.44 -21.32
N SER A 900 -6.45 -23.55 -20.86
CA SER A 900 -5.11 -23.89 -20.40
C SER A 900 -4.78 -23.12 -19.14
N LEU A 901 -4.37 -23.86 -18.10
CA LEU A 901 -3.95 -23.28 -16.83
C LEU A 901 -2.65 -22.48 -17.00
N LEU A 902 -1.71 -23.00 -17.78
CA LEU A 902 -0.42 -22.37 -18.00
C LEU A 902 -0.57 -21.08 -18.81
N VAL A 903 -1.46 -21.05 -19.81
CA VAL A 903 -1.76 -19.82 -20.57
C VAL A 903 -2.27 -18.72 -19.63
N ALA A 904 -3.25 -19.03 -18.77
CA ALA A 904 -3.83 -18.05 -17.86
C ALA A 904 -2.79 -17.51 -16.85
N VAL A 905 -2.02 -18.39 -16.20
CA VAL A 905 -0.99 -17.97 -15.22
C VAL A 905 0.10 -17.14 -15.89
N THR A 906 0.63 -17.61 -17.01
CA THR A 906 1.76 -16.93 -17.66
C THR A 906 1.35 -15.58 -18.25
N ALA A 907 0.14 -15.45 -18.77
CA ALA A 907 -0.43 -14.17 -19.20
C ALA A 907 -0.51 -13.16 -18.05
N ILE A 908 -1.03 -13.58 -16.90
CA ILE A 908 -1.11 -12.74 -15.71
C ILE A 908 0.28 -12.29 -15.27
N VAL A 909 1.24 -13.21 -15.17
CA VAL A 909 2.62 -12.90 -14.74
C VAL A 909 3.30 -11.91 -15.69
N MET A 910 3.15 -12.09 -17.00
CA MET A 910 3.72 -11.19 -17.99
C MET A 910 3.10 -9.79 -17.92
N ASN A 911 1.79 -9.71 -17.71
CA ASN A 911 1.08 -8.45 -17.57
C ASN A 911 1.50 -7.72 -16.28
N LEU A 912 1.55 -8.43 -15.14
CA LEU A 912 2.07 -7.90 -13.88
C LEU A 912 3.49 -7.35 -14.01
N LEU A 913 4.33 -8.04 -14.79
CA LEU A 913 5.71 -7.61 -15.02
C LEU A 913 5.77 -6.31 -15.85
N SER A 914 4.88 -6.14 -16.82
CA SER A 914 4.76 -4.90 -17.60
C SER A 914 4.20 -3.75 -16.75
N VAL A 915 3.14 -4.00 -15.98
CA VAL A 915 2.53 -3.01 -15.08
C VAL A 915 3.51 -2.57 -14.00
N GLY A 916 4.21 -3.52 -13.37
CA GLY A 916 5.24 -3.21 -12.37
C GLY A 916 6.40 -2.40 -12.97
N ALA A 917 6.82 -2.72 -14.19
CA ALA A 917 7.83 -1.94 -14.91
C ALA A 917 7.35 -0.52 -15.25
N ALA A 918 6.07 -0.35 -15.59
CA ALA A 918 5.48 0.97 -15.82
C ALA A 918 5.40 1.81 -14.54
N TYR A 919 5.05 1.21 -13.41
CA TYR A 919 5.09 1.91 -12.12
C TYR A 919 6.50 2.30 -11.69
N GLY A 920 7.49 1.43 -11.90
CA GLY A 920 8.87 1.79 -11.61
C GLY A 920 9.39 2.88 -12.55
N ALA A 921 8.99 2.88 -13.83
CA ALA A 921 9.27 3.99 -14.75
C ALA A 921 8.61 5.29 -14.31
N LEU A 922 7.34 5.23 -13.86
CA LEU A 922 6.62 6.37 -13.29
C LEU A 922 7.38 6.94 -12.08
N THR A 923 7.80 6.07 -11.17
CA THR A 923 8.58 6.43 -9.96
C THR A 923 9.94 7.05 -10.30
N LEU A 924 10.62 6.55 -11.34
CA LEU A 924 11.90 7.11 -11.79
C LEU A 924 11.74 8.53 -12.34
N VAL A 925 10.72 8.73 -13.16
CA VAL A 925 10.51 9.98 -13.88
C VAL A 925 10.00 11.07 -12.94
N PHE A 926 8.95 10.78 -12.19
CA PHE A 926 8.26 11.78 -11.37
C PHE A 926 8.90 11.97 -10.00
N GLN A 927 9.42 10.92 -9.35
CA GLN A 927 10.00 11.03 -8.00
C GLN A 927 11.53 11.10 -7.96
N HIS A 928 12.24 10.38 -8.84
CA HIS A 928 13.72 10.34 -8.82
C HIS A 928 14.38 11.40 -9.72
N GLY A 929 13.61 12.33 -10.30
CA GLY A 929 14.15 13.43 -11.09
C GLY A 929 14.61 13.07 -12.50
N TRP A 930 14.36 11.85 -12.99
CA TRP A 930 14.72 11.50 -14.38
C TRP A 930 13.82 12.23 -15.40
N GLY A 931 12.68 12.76 -14.96
CA GLY A 931 11.79 13.60 -15.75
C GLY A 931 12.40 14.94 -16.16
N ASP A 932 13.38 15.47 -15.43
CA ASP A 932 14.02 16.77 -15.74
C ASP A 932 14.70 16.78 -17.12
N VAL A 933 15.00 15.60 -17.67
CA VAL A 933 15.59 15.43 -19.01
C VAL A 933 14.54 15.59 -20.12
N ILE A 934 13.26 15.44 -19.82
CA ILE A 934 12.14 15.54 -20.76
C ILE A 934 11.44 16.89 -20.54
N PRO A 935 11.50 17.82 -21.52
CA PRO A 935 10.87 19.12 -21.39
C PRO A 935 9.37 19.01 -21.08
N GLY A 936 8.93 19.63 -19.98
CA GLY A 936 7.52 19.75 -19.61
C GLY A 936 7.02 18.77 -18.55
N LEU A 937 7.82 17.77 -18.14
CA LEU A 937 7.48 16.92 -17.01
C LEU A 937 7.90 17.57 -15.69
N ILE A 938 7.03 17.48 -14.69
CA ILE A 938 7.24 18.04 -13.36
C ILE A 938 7.65 16.91 -12.41
N THR A 939 8.64 17.15 -11.56
CA THR A 939 9.02 16.25 -10.48
C THR A 939 8.17 16.51 -9.25
N VAL A 940 7.73 15.43 -8.59
CA VAL A 940 6.84 15.48 -7.42
C VAL A 940 7.35 14.59 -6.30
N GLU A 941 7.01 14.98 -5.07
CA GLU A 941 7.40 14.22 -3.88
C GLU A 941 6.63 12.90 -3.75
N SER A 942 5.35 12.91 -4.12
CA SER A 942 4.45 11.76 -4.05
C SER A 942 3.63 11.62 -5.33
N ILE A 943 3.48 10.38 -5.80
CA ILE A 943 2.56 10.04 -6.89
C ILE A 943 1.13 10.04 -6.34
N GLU A 944 0.18 10.49 -7.14
CA GLU A 944 -1.21 10.56 -6.71
C GLU A 944 -1.75 9.16 -6.35
N SER A 945 -2.31 9.00 -5.15
CA SER A 945 -2.63 7.68 -4.56
C SER A 945 -3.54 6.79 -5.42
N TRP A 946 -4.47 7.37 -6.19
CA TRP A 946 -5.40 6.62 -7.02
C TRP A 946 -4.89 6.28 -8.43
N VAL A 947 -3.83 6.95 -8.90
CA VAL A 947 -3.26 6.76 -10.24
C VAL A 947 -2.78 5.32 -10.47
N PRO A 948 -1.99 4.69 -9.56
CA PRO A 948 -1.53 3.32 -9.77
C PRO A 948 -2.69 2.34 -9.92
N LEU A 949 -3.74 2.45 -9.09
CA LEU A 949 -4.87 1.52 -9.16
C LEU A 949 -5.70 1.70 -10.44
N LEU A 950 -5.93 2.93 -10.90
CA LEU A 950 -6.56 3.17 -12.22
C LEU A 950 -5.71 2.57 -13.34
N MET A 951 -4.41 2.85 -13.34
CA MET A 951 -3.48 2.29 -14.32
C MET A 951 -3.50 0.76 -14.29
N PHE A 952 -3.55 0.14 -13.11
CA PHE A 952 -3.68 -1.31 -12.97
C PHE A 952 -4.91 -1.81 -13.73
N CYS A 953 -6.09 -1.30 -13.39
CA CYS A 953 -7.36 -1.76 -13.96
C CYS A 953 -7.41 -1.55 -15.49
N VAL A 954 -6.98 -0.38 -15.97
CA VAL A 954 -6.95 -0.05 -17.40
C VAL A 954 -5.95 -0.93 -18.14
N LEU A 955 -4.69 -0.97 -17.70
CA LEU A 955 -3.64 -1.75 -18.37
C LEU A 955 -3.91 -3.24 -18.34
N PHE A 956 -4.44 -3.72 -17.22
CA PHE A 956 -4.74 -5.13 -17.08
C PHE A 956 -5.82 -5.55 -18.08
N GLY A 957 -6.87 -4.73 -18.21
CA GLY A 957 -7.87 -4.87 -19.27
C GLY A 957 -7.25 -4.85 -20.67
N LEU A 958 -6.54 -3.77 -21.03
CA LEU A 958 -6.03 -3.55 -22.39
C LEU A 958 -4.95 -4.57 -22.81
N SER A 959 -4.06 -4.99 -21.90
CA SER A 959 -2.97 -5.92 -22.23
C SER A 959 -3.50 -7.35 -22.52
N MET A 960 -4.59 -7.78 -21.88
CA MET A 960 -5.14 -9.11 -22.16
C MET A 960 -5.59 -9.27 -23.61
N ASP A 961 -6.14 -8.21 -24.22
CA ASP A 961 -6.79 -8.23 -25.52
C ASP A 961 -5.86 -8.69 -26.64
N TYR A 962 -4.69 -8.08 -26.72
CA TYR A 962 -3.67 -8.46 -27.69
C TYR A 962 -3.06 -9.83 -27.38
N GLN A 963 -3.02 -10.23 -26.10
CA GLN A 963 -2.39 -11.51 -25.73
C GLN A 963 -3.31 -12.64 -26.16
N VAL A 964 -4.61 -12.44 -25.95
CA VAL A 964 -5.65 -13.29 -26.51
C VAL A 964 -5.47 -13.37 -28.03
N PHE A 965 -5.33 -12.25 -28.74
CA PHE A 965 -5.20 -12.25 -30.21
C PHE A 965 -3.96 -13.00 -30.73
N LEU A 966 -2.79 -12.72 -30.15
CA LEU A 966 -1.54 -13.41 -30.50
C LEU A 966 -1.66 -14.92 -30.22
N LEU A 967 -2.11 -15.29 -29.03
CA LEU A 967 -2.26 -16.70 -28.63
C LEU A 967 -3.29 -17.43 -29.46
N SER A 968 -4.38 -16.77 -29.86
CA SER A 968 -5.39 -17.30 -30.78
C SER A 968 -4.74 -17.76 -32.09
N ARG A 969 -3.97 -16.86 -32.72
CA ARG A 969 -3.28 -17.16 -33.99
C ARG A 969 -2.22 -18.26 -33.88
N ILE A 970 -1.48 -18.28 -32.77
CA ILE A 970 -0.53 -19.37 -32.49
C ILE A 970 -1.29 -20.70 -32.35
N ARG A 971 -2.40 -20.69 -31.60
CA ARG A 971 -3.21 -21.89 -31.33
C ARG A 971 -3.87 -22.43 -32.59
N GLU A 972 -4.41 -21.56 -33.44
CA GLU A 972 -4.99 -21.89 -34.74
C GLU A 972 -3.98 -22.70 -35.58
N ARG A 973 -2.76 -22.17 -35.73
CA ARG A 973 -1.70 -22.83 -36.49
C ARG A 973 -1.22 -24.13 -35.85
N TRP A 974 -1.19 -24.18 -34.52
CA TRP A 974 -0.80 -25.39 -33.78
C TRP A 974 -1.81 -26.53 -33.96
N TYR A 975 -3.11 -26.24 -33.99
CA TYR A 975 -4.12 -27.26 -34.29
C TYR A 975 -4.06 -27.77 -35.73
N GLU A 976 -3.61 -26.95 -36.68
CA GLU A 976 -3.42 -27.36 -38.08
C GLU A 976 -2.16 -28.22 -38.29
N THR A 977 -1.06 -27.85 -37.65
CA THR A 977 0.28 -28.39 -37.96
C THR A 977 0.85 -29.33 -36.89
N GLY A 978 0.48 -29.14 -35.63
CA GLY A 978 1.11 -29.80 -34.47
C GLY A 978 2.51 -29.27 -34.12
N GLU A 979 3.08 -28.35 -34.90
CA GLU A 979 4.45 -27.84 -34.70
C GLU A 979 4.45 -26.58 -33.82
N SER A 980 4.83 -26.72 -32.55
CA SER A 980 4.83 -25.60 -31.58
C SER A 980 5.69 -24.42 -32.02
N MET A 981 6.92 -24.68 -32.47
CA MET A 981 7.86 -23.60 -32.81
C MET A 981 7.45 -22.83 -34.07
N GLU A 982 7.02 -23.52 -35.13
CA GLU A 982 6.57 -22.86 -36.35
C GLU A 982 5.27 -22.09 -36.12
N SER A 983 4.36 -22.62 -35.27
CA SER A 983 3.12 -21.96 -34.90
C SER A 983 3.34 -20.63 -34.17
N VAL A 984 4.32 -20.56 -33.25
CA VAL A 984 4.67 -19.31 -32.56
C VAL A 984 5.25 -18.29 -33.53
N VAL A 985 6.19 -18.70 -34.40
CA VAL A 985 6.77 -17.80 -35.41
C VAL A 985 5.68 -17.26 -36.33
N PHE A 986 4.78 -18.13 -36.81
CA PHE A 986 3.66 -17.74 -37.65
C PHE A 986 2.72 -16.76 -36.95
N GLY A 987 2.34 -17.02 -35.69
CA GLY A 987 1.47 -16.16 -34.92
C GLY A 987 2.07 -14.76 -34.71
N VAL A 988 3.34 -14.67 -34.32
CA VAL A 988 4.04 -13.37 -34.17
C VAL A 988 4.13 -12.67 -35.53
N GLN A 989 4.50 -13.39 -36.58
CA GLN A 989 4.73 -12.82 -37.91
C GLN A 989 3.45 -12.28 -38.57
N SER A 990 2.31 -12.92 -38.35
CA SER A 990 1.01 -12.51 -38.91
C SER A 990 0.33 -11.39 -38.13
N THR A 991 0.67 -11.22 -36.84
CA THR A 991 -0.01 -10.26 -35.95
C THR A 991 0.83 -9.05 -35.58
N ALA A 992 2.16 -9.14 -35.57
CA ALA A 992 3.05 -8.09 -35.06
C ALA A 992 2.84 -6.73 -35.74
N GLY A 993 2.59 -6.68 -37.05
CA GLY A 993 2.37 -5.42 -37.76
C GLY A 993 1.11 -4.67 -37.31
N ILE A 994 0.02 -5.40 -37.10
CA ILE A 994 -1.26 -4.80 -36.66
C ILE A 994 -1.16 -4.40 -35.19
N ILE A 995 -0.61 -5.30 -34.34
CA ILE A 995 -0.44 -5.05 -32.90
C ILE A 995 0.49 -3.85 -32.65
N THR A 996 1.62 -3.76 -33.36
CA THR A 996 2.53 -2.61 -33.19
C THR A 996 1.93 -1.31 -33.69
N GLY A 997 1.16 -1.35 -34.79
CA GLY A 997 0.40 -0.19 -35.26
C GLY A 997 -0.60 0.30 -34.22
N ALA A 998 -1.40 -0.61 -33.66
CA ALA A 998 -2.33 -0.31 -32.58
C ALA A 998 -1.64 0.27 -31.34
N ALA A 999 -0.56 -0.38 -30.88
CA ALA A 999 0.21 0.08 -29.72
C ALA A 999 0.76 1.49 -29.92
N LEU A 1000 1.29 1.82 -31.11
CA LEU A 1000 1.79 3.16 -31.42
C LEU A 1000 0.68 4.22 -31.39
N ILE A 1001 -0.54 3.88 -31.83
CA ILE A 1001 -1.71 4.78 -31.74
C ILE A 1001 -2.06 5.02 -30.28
N MET A 1002 -2.19 3.97 -29.46
CA MET A 1002 -2.49 4.13 -28.03
C MET A 1002 -1.41 4.93 -27.31
N ILE A 1003 -0.13 4.67 -27.59
CA ILE A 1003 0.99 5.45 -27.07
C ILE A 1003 0.84 6.94 -27.44
N ALA A 1004 0.49 7.25 -28.70
CA ALA A 1004 0.29 8.63 -29.12
C ALA A 1004 -0.89 9.31 -28.41
N VAL A 1005 -2.00 8.59 -28.18
CA VAL A 1005 -3.17 9.10 -27.45
C VAL A 1005 -2.81 9.36 -25.98
N PHE A 1006 -2.15 8.42 -25.31
CA PHE A 1006 -1.77 8.57 -23.90
C PHE A 1006 -0.67 9.62 -23.70
N ILE A 1007 0.31 9.73 -24.61
CA ILE A 1007 1.28 10.83 -24.60
C ILE A 1007 0.57 12.17 -24.85
N GLY A 1008 -0.43 12.21 -25.73
CA GLY A 1008 -1.27 13.39 -25.94
C GLY A 1008 -1.92 13.84 -24.62
N MET A 1009 -2.58 12.91 -23.92
CA MET A 1009 -3.14 13.16 -22.58
C MET A 1009 -2.08 13.64 -21.57
N GLY A 1010 -0.90 13.02 -21.57
CA GLY A 1010 0.19 13.36 -20.66
C GLY A 1010 1.01 14.58 -21.04
N SER A 1011 0.67 15.27 -22.13
CA SER A 1011 1.32 16.52 -22.57
C SER A 1011 0.75 17.78 -21.91
N GLY A 1012 -0.30 17.60 -21.10
CA GLY A 1012 -0.90 18.66 -20.29
C GLY A 1012 0.04 19.19 -19.19
N GLN A 1013 -0.42 20.22 -18.48
CA GLN A 1013 0.29 20.81 -17.35
C GLN A 1013 -0.11 20.20 -15.99
N MET A 1014 -1.21 19.44 -15.96
CA MET A 1014 -1.72 18.77 -14.78
C MET A 1014 -0.94 17.49 -14.52
N VAL A 1015 -0.16 17.46 -13.43
CA VAL A 1015 0.76 16.35 -13.10
C VAL A 1015 0.04 15.00 -13.13
N VAL A 1016 -1.16 14.92 -12.54
CA VAL A 1016 -1.99 13.71 -12.53
C VAL A 1016 -2.23 13.14 -13.94
N LEU A 1017 -2.51 14.00 -14.93
CA LEU A 1017 -2.70 13.56 -16.32
C LEU A 1017 -1.37 13.19 -16.98
N GLN A 1018 -0.27 13.86 -16.62
CA GLN A 1018 1.08 13.48 -17.05
C GLN A 1018 1.44 12.07 -16.55
N GLU A 1019 1.19 11.79 -15.26
CA GLU A 1019 1.44 10.50 -14.64
C GLU A 1019 0.65 9.38 -15.34
N LEU A 1020 -0.66 9.58 -15.53
CA LEU A 1020 -1.51 8.62 -16.23
C LEU A 1020 -1.08 8.42 -17.69
N GLY A 1021 -0.88 9.52 -18.42
CA GLY A 1021 -0.52 9.48 -19.83
C GLY A 1021 0.82 8.80 -20.07
N PHE A 1022 1.84 9.19 -19.30
CA PHE A 1022 3.16 8.59 -19.35
C PHE A 1022 3.13 7.11 -18.92
N GLY A 1023 2.51 6.83 -17.77
CA GLY A 1023 2.43 5.49 -17.21
C GLY A 1023 1.72 4.50 -18.13
N LEU A 1024 0.57 4.89 -18.69
CA LEU A 1024 -0.17 4.07 -19.65
C LEU A 1024 0.61 3.87 -20.95
N ALA A 1025 1.26 4.93 -21.47
CA ALA A 1025 2.07 4.86 -22.69
C ALA A 1025 3.27 3.90 -22.53
N ILE A 1026 4.01 4.01 -21.42
CA ILE A 1026 5.15 3.14 -21.13
C ILE A 1026 4.70 1.69 -20.95
N ALA A 1027 3.61 1.45 -20.22
CA ALA A 1027 3.09 0.10 -20.04
C ALA A 1027 2.72 -0.56 -21.37
N VAL A 1028 2.03 0.16 -22.25
CA VAL A 1028 1.72 -0.30 -23.61
C VAL A 1028 2.97 -0.54 -24.43
N LEU A 1029 3.97 0.36 -24.35
CA LEU A 1029 5.25 0.20 -25.05
C LEU A 1029 5.99 -1.07 -24.62
N LEU A 1030 6.12 -1.30 -23.32
CA LEU A 1030 6.79 -2.48 -22.76
C LEU A 1030 6.03 -3.76 -23.10
N ASP A 1031 4.71 -3.74 -22.97
CA ASP A 1031 3.86 -4.88 -23.28
C ASP A 1031 3.94 -5.24 -24.79
N ALA A 1032 3.75 -4.25 -25.67
CA ALA A 1032 3.70 -4.47 -27.10
C ALA A 1032 5.04 -4.90 -27.71
N PHE A 1033 6.15 -4.38 -27.21
CA PHE A 1033 7.47 -4.59 -27.80
C PHE A 1033 8.36 -5.56 -27.01
N VAL A 1034 8.36 -5.51 -25.68
CA VAL A 1034 9.20 -6.39 -24.86
C VAL A 1034 8.46 -7.68 -24.55
N VAL A 1035 7.25 -7.58 -24.00
CA VAL A 1035 6.49 -8.76 -23.58
C VAL A 1035 6.08 -9.60 -24.78
N ARG A 1036 5.40 -9.03 -25.78
CA ARG A 1036 4.84 -9.79 -26.91
C ARG A 1036 5.86 -10.31 -27.92
N VAL A 1037 6.93 -9.55 -28.18
CA VAL A 1037 7.91 -9.92 -29.22
C VAL A 1037 9.04 -10.77 -28.63
N VAL A 1038 9.35 -10.61 -27.34
CA VAL A 1038 10.51 -11.28 -26.70
C VAL A 1038 10.08 -12.26 -25.62
N VAL A 1039 9.41 -11.81 -24.57
CA VAL A 1039 9.13 -12.64 -23.37
C VAL A 1039 8.14 -13.77 -23.68
N ALA A 1040 7.00 -13.46 -24.28
CA ALA A 1040 5.95 -14.44 -24.56
C ALA A 1040 6.43 -15.55 -25.53
N PRO A 1041 7.04 -15.25 -26.70
CA PRO A 1041 7.53 -16.30 -27.59
C PRO A 1041 8.65 -17.15 -26.97
N ALA A 1042 9.55 -16.54 -26.20
CA ALA A 1042 10.60 -17.27 -25.50
C ALA A 1042 10.04 -18.21 -24.43
N MET A 1043 9.03 -17.77 -23.68
CA MET A 1043 8.38 -18.57 -22.65
C MET A 1043 7.62 -19.75 -23.26
N ILE A 1044 6.83 -19.53 -24.33
CA ILE A 1044 6.11 -20.60 -25.03
C ILE A 1044 7.11 -21.62 -25.60
N ALA A 1045 8.22 -21.16 -26.16
CA ALA A 1045 9.28 -22.04 -26.67
C ALA A 1045 9.90 -22.94 -25.58
N LEU A 1046 10.05 -22.43 -24.35
CA LEU A 1046 10.61 -23.19 -23.22
C LEU A 1046 9.62 -24.20 -22.62
N ILE A 1047 8.34 -23.82 -22.52
CA ILE A 1047 7.31 -24.69 -21.97
C ILE A 1047 6.93 -25.80 -22.98
N GLY A 1048 6.97 -25.49 -24.28
CA GLY A 1048 6.64 -26.41 -25.36
C GLY A 1048 5.16 -26.80 -25.36
N ASP A 1049 4.85 -28.04 -25.72
CA ASP A 1049 3.47 -28.51 -25.90
C ASP A 1049 2.64 -28.49 -24.62
N ARG A 1050 3.30 -28.51 -23.45
CA ARG A 1050 2.63 -28.37 -22.15
C ARG A 1050 1.91 -27.05 -21.99
N TYR A 1051 2.26 -26.03 -22.78
CA TYR A 1051 1.64 -24.71 -22.72
C TYR A 1051 0.11 -24.78 -22.96
N TRP A 1052 -0.36 -25.77 -23.70
CA TRP A 1052 -1.80 -25.97 -24.00
C TRP A 1052 -2.49 -26.97 -23.06
N TRP A 1053 -1.85 -27.36 -21.96
CA TRP A 1053 -2.35 -28.42 -21.07
C TRP A 1053 -3.50 -27.97 -20.15
N LEU A 1054 -4.51 -28.84 -20.02
CA LEU A 1054 -5.60 -28.73 -19.05
C LEU A 1054 -5.66 -29.99 -18.16
N PRO A 1055 -5.79 -29.87 -16.84
CA PRO A 1055 -6.05 -31.01 -15.97
C PRO A 1055 -7.37 -31.70 -16.32
N ARG A 1056 -7.39 -33.05 -16.33
CA ARG A 1056 -8.60 -33.86 -16.60
C ARG A 1056 -9.81 -33.50 -15.74
N ARG A 1057 -9.58 -33.09 -14.50
CA ARG A 1057 -10.63 -32.66 -13.55
C ARG A 1057 -11.32 -31.34 -13.93
N LEU A 1058 -10.77 -30.57 -14.87
CA LEU A 1058 -11.31 -29.30 -15.35
C LEU A 1058 -11.91 -29.41 -16.77
N GLU A 1059 -11.99 -30.62 -17.34
CA GLU A 1059 -12.58 -30.83 -18.66
C GLU A 1059 -14.09 -30.52 -18.70
N TRP A 1060 -14.77 -30.54 -17.55
CA TRP A 1060 -16.18 -30.18 -17.39
C TRP A 1060 -16.50 -28.70 -17.66
N LEU A 1061 -15.49 -27.82 -17.65
CA LEU A 1061 -15.71 -26.39 -17.89
C LEU A 1061 -16.41 -26.15 -19.25
N PRO A 1062 -17.27 -25.13 -19.39
CA PRO A 1062 -17.91 -24.80 -20.65
C PRO A 1062 -16.88 -24.51 -21.76
N ARG A 1063 -17.20 -24.88 -23.01
CA ARG A 1063 -16.41 -24.45 -24.17
C ARG A 1063 -16.96 -23.13 -24.67
N ILE A 1064 -16.25 -22.03 -24.38
CA ILE A 1064 -16.50 -20.73 -25.00
C ILE A 1064 -15.61 -20.66 -26.24
N GLU A 1065 -16.19 -20.87 -27.41
CA GLU A 1065 -15.48 -20.72 -28.68
C GLU A 1065 -15.34 -19.21 -28.98
N ILE A 1066 -14.18 -18.63 -28.64
CA ILE A 1066 -13.83 -17.24 -29.01
C ILE A 1066 -13.66 -17.11 -30.53
N GLU A 1067 -13.30 -18.22 -31.20
CA GLU A 1067 -13.10 -18.29 -32.65
C GLU A 1067 -14.29 -18.97 -33.33
N GLY A 1068 -14.90 -18.30 -34.31
CA GLY A 1068 -15.78 -18.99 -35.26
C GLY A 1068 -14.99 -20.02 -36.05
N LYS A 1069 -15.45 -21.28 -36.07
CA LYS A 1069 -14.81 -22.38 -36.80
C LYS A 1069 -14.58 -21.99 -38.27
N ALA A 1070 -13.33 -22.12 -38.75
CA ALA A 1070 -12.95 -21.83 -40.13
C ALA A 1070 -13.95 -22.47 -41.12
N PRO A 1071 -14.45 -21.73 -42.14
CA PRO A 1071 -15.27 -22.32 -43.18
C PRO A 1071 -14.49 -23.49 -43.80
N ALA A 1072 -15.12 -24.67 -43.85
CA ALA A 1072 -14.59 -25.76 -44.66
C ALA A 1072 -14.37 -25.20 -46.07
N ALA A 1073 -13.13 -25.26 -46.57
CA ALA A 1073 -12.79 -24.81 -47.90
C ALA A 1073 -13.82 -25.37 -48.88
N VAL A 1074 -14.67 -24.51 -49.41
CA VAL A 1074 -15.55 -24.86 -50.51
C VAL A 1074 -14.60 -25.10 -51.67
N ALA A 1075 -14.36 -26.37 -51.99
CA ALA A 1075 -13.65 -26.74 -53.19
C ALA A 1075 -14.33 -26.00 -54.35
N PRO A 1076 -13.58 -25.27 -55.20
CA PRO A 1076 -14.16 -24.56 -56.32
C PRO A 1076 -14.95 -25.57 -57.16
N ALA A 1077 -16.26 -25.36 -57.25
CA ALA A 1077 -17.13 -26.13 -58.13
C ALA A 1077 -16.67 -25.87 -59.57
N GLY A 1078 -15.79 -26.73 -60.09
CA GLY A 1078 -15.25 -26.59 -61.44
C GLY A 1078 -13.89 -27.22 -61.74
N ALA A 1079 -13.15 -27.75 -60.75
CA ALA A 1079 -11.91 -28.49 -61.05
C ALA A 1079 -12.18 -30.00 -61.14
N GLY A 1080 -12.25 -30.52 -62.36
CA GLY A 1080 -12.19 -31.97 -62.61
C GLY A 1080 -10.92 -32.59 -62.00
N PRO A 1081 -10.90 -33.91 -61.74
CA PRO A 1081 -9.82 -34.55 -61.00
C PRO A 1081 -8.49 -34.40 -61.75
N VAL A 1082 -7.57 -33.62 -61.18
CA VAL A 1082 -6.19 -33.50 -61.65
C VAL A 1082 -5.49 -34.83 -61.36
N ARG A 1083 -5.14 -35.56 -62.43
CA ARG A 1083 -4.25 -36.73 -62.38
C ARG A 1083 -2.89 -36.28 -61.82
N ARG A 1084 -2.41 -37.02 -60.81
CA ARG A 1084 -1.04 -36.89 -60.27
C ARG A 1084 0.00 -37.10 -61.40
N PRO A 1085 1.08 -36.30 -61.47
CA PRO A 1085 2.20 -36.60 -62.36
C PRO A 1085 2.94 -37.85 -61.84
N GLY A 1086 3.25 -38.78 -62.73
CA GLY A 1086 4.13 -39.91 -62.45
C GLY A 1086 5.58 -39.48 -62.22
N PRO A 1087 6.42 -40.35 -61.64
CA PRO A 1087 7.82 -40.04 -61.35
C PRO A 1087 8.64 -39.85 -62.64
N PRO A 1088 9.72 -39.06 -62.61
CA PRO A 1088 10.45 -38.66 -63.81
C PRO A 1088 11.13 -39.86 -64.47
N SER A 1089 10.91 -39.99 -65.78
CA SER A 1089 11.59 -40.92 -66.68
C SER A 1089 13.06 -40.52 -66.87
N VAL A 1090 13.95 -41.45 -66.54
CA VAL A 1090 15.38 -41.41 -66.85
C VAL A 1090 15.56 -41.51 -68.38
N LEU A 1091 16.31 -40.58 -68.96
CA LEU A 1091 16.75 -40.64 -70.36
C LEU A 1091 17.73 -41.81 -70.57
N PRO A 1092 17.63 -42.61 -71.65
CA PRO A 1092 18.67 -43.56 -71.98
C PRO A 1092 19.83 -42.87 -72.72
N THR A 1093 21.04 -43.16 -72.25
CA THR A 1093 22.31 -42.98 -72.94
C THR A 1093 22.36 -43.78 -74.26
N PRO A 1094 23.01 -43.28 -75.33
CA PRO A 1094 23.28 -44.10 -76.51
C PRO A 1094 24.54 -44.95 -76.26
N GLY A 1095 24.43 -46.27 -76.38
CA GLY A 1095 25.55 -47.17 -76.21
C GLY A 1095 25.24 -48.60 -76.64
N PHE A 1096 25.64 -48.90 -77.87
CA PHE A 1096 26.24 -50.15 -78.38
C PHE A 1096 25.80 -51.54 -77.87
N GLU A 1097 25.61 -52.40 -78.88
CA GLU A 1097 25.39 -53.85 -78.89
C GLU A 1097 26.22 -54.69 -77.89
N LEU A 1098 25.67 -55.83 -77.45
CA LEU A 1098 26.11 -57.19 -77.84
C LEU A 1098 25.43 -58.27 -76.98
N GLY A 1099 24.94 -59.32 -77.65
CA GLY A 1099 25.15 -60.70 -77.21
C GLY A 1099 24.16 -61.34 -76.22
N GLY A 1100 23.25 -62.15 -76.77
CA GLY A 1100 23.25 -63.60 -76.54
C GLY A 1100 22.80 -64.17 -75.18
N GLY A 1101 21.72 -64.95 -75.25
CA GLY A 1101 21.79 -66.36 -74.86
C GLY A 1101 21.50 -66.74 -73.41
N ILE A 1102 20.39 -67.48 -73.29
CA ILE A 1102 19.97 -68.41 -72.21
C ILE A 1102 19.25 -67.76 -71.03
#